data_AF-A0A933MHE1-F1
#
_entry.id   AF-A0A933MHE1-F1
#
_cell.length_a   1.000
_cell.length_b   1.000
_cell.length_c   1.000
_cell.angle_alpha   90.00
_cell.angle_beta   90.00
_cell.angle_gamma   90.00
#
_symmetry.space_group_name_H-M   'P 1'
#
loop_
_entity.id
_entity.type
_entity.pdbx_description
1 polymer ?
#
loop_
_entity_poly.entity_id
_entity_poly.type
_entity_poly.pdbx_seq_one_letter_code
_entity_poly.pdbx_strand_id
1 'polypeptide(L)'
;MKKILSIIIFIVFATGWVSAQKLLVIQTNVANGYLYPCRCPTEPKGGLAKRVTLIKKLARGQSQFLLLDSGDLLGIDSDWKGDSLMFAAYRAMNYDALAPGDQEFARGINNFLKLQQEFDLPFVSANLLYQGKNLTPAYRIVELKTLNIKAALIGLISPDAFRYYPQDSLQGLQIKDPDSILHSILDSLKDRADIFILVSHLGYEKEIETAKKFPQLTLIVGGHTQTELKTADLSAGVPIIEAGASAKSLSYAWFQKQGDRWQHQSSRMEGITTDLADDQNIVSIVGQAPQPKPVNANPVPGDTRLQVQLFVARDCPDCEQLKKGLFTRLSQEYQTRMVLVYREVDNPAEYQILLNYEKQLNDKNNQIPAAVIGNRILGGVEEIERDLERLIKETLVRQAMEKQKPRSKATEPSLDKPDRRAKKTLEIDTIDSIYLAFVSNVRCPKCSRAEYMLKALKTKYPNLVLEKIDAGSDSGKLMSEALGLMYGLPGEKRMIAPSAFVGQDCLIGDEIDDQSLSDLLAKYSSGSGLVPWMEAKEYLPQAKQSVVSRFASFGLWGVLGAGLLDGINPCSLAVLVFFISYLAFVGRKRWEILAVGFAYTLADFIVYFLIGVGSLSFLMSLKALPVFSKIFYWLAIVAGLALAFYNLKDYLKARKGDYSGMDLQLSTKAKQRIHKVIRDKMGAWGLVGGAFGVGLITSVLEFACTGQVYLPTIAFVAQISSHKYQAYGYLLLYNLMFEVPMIVAFVIAFWGVSSKRIAGWAQASVAGVKLLTALLFLIMSAALLYILVK
;
A
#
# COMPACT_ATOMS: atom_id res chain seq x y z
N MET A 1 -32.14 -65.59 -11.03
CA MET A 1 -31.62 -64.66 -9.99
C MET A 1 -30.16 -64.94 -9.59
N LYS A 2 -29.78 -66.09 -9.01
CA LYS A 2 -28.39 -66.33 -8.50
C LYS A 2 -27.23 -66.01 -9.49
N LYS A 3 -27.39 -66.30 -10.80
CA LYS A 3 -26.37 -65.97 -11.82
C LYS A 3 -26.18 -64.46 -12.07
N ILE A 4 -27.24 -63.66 -11.95
CA ILE A 4 -27.17 -62.19 -12.13
C ILE A 4 -26.47 -61.54 -10.93
N LEU A 5 -26.78 -62.00 -9.72
CA LEU A 5 -26.13 -61.50 -8.49
C LEU A 5 -24.62 -61.76 -8.48
N SER A 6 -24.19 -62.91 -9.02
CA SER A 6 -22.76 -63.26 -9.13
C SER A 6 -22.01 -62.36 -10.12
N ILE A 7 -22.64 -61.95 -11.22
CA ILE A 7 -22.04 -61.03 -12.21
C ILE A 7 -21.93 -59.61 -11.63
N ILE A 8 -22.95 -59.13 -10.89
CA ILE A 8 -22.91 -57.82 -10.23
C ILE A 8 -21.81 -57.78 -9.16
N ILE A 9 -21.67 -58.82 -8.33
CA ILE A 9 -20.60 -58.90 -7.33
C ILE A 9 -19.22 -58.94 -8.00
N PHE A 10 -19.08 -59.62 -9.14
CA PHE A 10 -17.80 -59.63 -9.88
C PHE A 10 -17.49 -58.27 -10.52
N ILE A 11 -18.47 -57.54 -11.04
CA ILE A 11 -18.28 -56.18 -11.58
C ILE A 11 -17.91 -55.18 -10.48
N VAL A 12 -18.51 -55.28 -9.29
CA VAL A 12 -18.20 -54.42 -8.13
C VAL A 12 -16.81 -54.70 -7.53
N PHE A 13 -16.28 -55.93 -7.67
CA PHE A 13 -14.89 -56.24 -7.31
C PHE A 13 -13.88 -56.00 -8.46
N ALA A 14 -14.33 -55.98 -9.72
CA ALA A 14 -13.48 -55.75 -10.89
C ALA A 14 -13.29 -54.26 -11.25
N THR A 15 -14.07 -53.34 -10.66
CA THR A 15 -13.66 -51.93 -10.56
C THR A 15 -12.47 -51.83 -9.61
N GLY A 16 -11.29 -52.16 -10.13
CA GLY A 16 -10.05 -52.19 -9.38
C GLY A 16 -9.80 -50.87 -8.68
N TRP A 17 -9.21 -50.94 -7.49
CA TRP A 17 -8.72 -49.78 -6.76
C TRP A 17 -7.56 -49.15 -7.53
N VAL A 18 -7.87 -48.34 -8.53
CA VAL A 18 -6.91 -47.43 -9.15
C VAL A 18 -6.57 -46.39 -8.10
N SER A 19 -5.51 -46.66 -7.35
CA SER A 19 -4.95 -45.71 -6.39
C SER A 19 -4.67 -44.40 -7.13
N ALA A 20 -5.42 -43.35 -6.81
CA ALA A 20 -5.33 -42.09 -7.53
C ALA A 20 -3.92 -41.52 -7.34
N GLN A 21 -3.22 -41.30 -8.46
CA GLN A 21 -1.87 -40.76 -8.45
C GLN A 21 -1.89 -39.36 -7.80
N LYS A 22 -1.05 -39.17 -6.77
CA LYS A 22 -0.91 -37.91 -6.04
C LYS A 22 0.50 -37.38 -6.18
N LEU A 23 0.61 -36.06 -6.38
CA LEU A 23 1.86 -35.32 -6.42
C LEU A 23 1.85 -34.30 -5.27
N LEU A 24 2.91 -34.31 -4.47
CA LEU A 24 3.22 -33.27 -3.50
C LEU A 24 4.25 -32.30 -4.11
N VAL A 25 3.96 -31.00 -4.06
CA VAL A 25 4.93 -29.94 -4.31
C VAL A 25 5.12 -29.16 -3.01
N ILE A 26 6.36 -28.96 -2.59
CA ILE A 26 6.77 -28.14 -1.45
C ILE A 26 7.55 -26.94 -1.98
N GLN A 27 7.25 -25.78 -1.43
CA GLN A 27 7.72 -24.47 -1.88
C GLN A 27 8.28 -23.66 -0.71
N THR A 28 9.47 -23.08 -0.91
CA THR A 28 9.99 -21.98 -0.07
C THR A 28 10.34 -20.78 -0.95
N ASN A 29 10.53 -19.62 -0.34
CA ASN A 29 10.96 -18.41 -1.03
C ASN A 29 11.59 -17.43 -0.02
N VAL A 30 12.38 -16.49 -0.54
CA VAL A 30 12.83 -15.27 0.13
C VAL A 30 13.42 -15.55 1.51
N ALA A 31 14.51 -16.32 1.53
CA ALA A 31 15.23 -16.67 2.75
C ALA A 31 16.03 -15.49 3.33
N ASN A 32 16.38 -14.47 2.55
CA ASN A 32 17.04 -13.22 2.99
C ASN A 32 18.31 -13.46 3.86
N GLY A 33 19.09 -14.51 3.60
CA GLY A 33 20.27 -14.86 4.41
C GLY A 33 19.98 -15.49 5.79
N TYR A 34 18.72 -15.77 6.16
CA TYR A 34 18.37 -16.33 7.48
C TYR A 34 18.70 -17.83 7.60
N LEU A 35 19.93 -18.13 8.03
CA LEU A 35 20.39 -19.49 8.33
C LEU A 35 19.68 -20.14 9.55
N TYR A 36 19.43 -19.33 10.59
CA TYR A 36 18.90 -19.77 11.88
C TYR A 36 17.46 -19.26 12.10
N PRO A 37 16.71 -19.81 13.07
CA PRO A 37 15.42 -19.24 13.48
C PRO A 37 15.57 -17.75 13.83
N CYS A 38 14.55 -16.95 13.53
CA CYS A 38 14.57 -15.54 13.89
C CYS A 38 14.79 -15.38 15.40
N ARG A 39 15.57 -14.38 15.81
CA ARG A 39 15.74 -14.00 17.23
C ARG A 39 14.51 -13.26 17.77
N CYS A 40 13.32 -13.73 17.38
CA CYS A 40 12.04 -13.23 17.84
C CYS A 40 11.88 -13.55 19.33
N PRO A 41 11.64 -12.57 20.23
CA PRO A 41 11.51 -12.80 21.66
C PRO A 41 10.38 -13.77 22.04
N THR A 42 9.34 -13.83 21.19
CA THR A 42 8.24 -14.79 21.27
C THR A 42 8.18 -15.59 19.97
N GLU A 43 8.09 -16.92 20.09
CA GLU A 43 8.14 -17.90 18.98
C GLU A 43 9.26 -17.66 17.93
N PRO A 44 10.52 -18.04 18.21
CA PRO A 44 11.57 -18.15 17.20
C PRO A 44 11.15 -19.04 16.02
N LYS A 45 10.75 -18.41 14.90
CA LYS A 45 10.31 -19.11 13.67
C LYS A 45 11.41 -19.17 12.62
N GLY A 46 11.36 -20.21 11.80
CA GLY A 46 12.27 -20.44 10.69
C GLY A 46 13.55 -21.18 11.06
N GLY A 47 14.60 -20.93 10.27
CA GLY A 47 15.87 -21.62 10.35
C GLY A 47 15.93 -22.87 9.46
N LEU A 48 17.05 -23.00 8.77
CA LEU A 48 17.24 -24.01 7.71
C LEU A 48 17.22 -25.45 8.24
N ALA A 49 17.72 -25.68 9.45
CA ALA A 49 17.69 -27.01 10.08
C ALA A 49 16.27 -27.48 10.43
N LYS A 50 15.40 -26.57 10.91
CA LYS A 50 14.00 -26.87 11.21
C LYS A 50 13.17 -27.03 9.93
N ARG A 51 13.48 -26.25 8.87
CA ARG A 51 12.87 -26.39 7.54
C ARG A 51 12.99 -27.83 7.03
N VAL A 52 14.19 -28.44 7.08
CA VAL A 52 14.40 -29.82 6.62
C VAL A 52 13.58 -30.83 7.43
N THR A 53 13.49 -30.66 8.75
CA THR A 53 12.61 -31.50 9.59
C THR A 53 11.14 -31.38 9.18
N LEU A 54 10.67 -30.18 8.84
CA LEU A 54 9.29 -29.98 8.37
C LEU A 54 9.06 -30.59 6.97
N ILE A 55 10.01 -30.42 6.05
CA ILE A 55 9.99 -31.07 4.72
C ILE A 55 9.88 -32.60 4.88
N LYS A 56 10.73 -33.21 5.72
CA LYS A 56 10.70 -34.65 6.02
C LYS A 56 9.39 -35.10 6.67
N LYS A 57 8.77 -34.26 7.52
CA LYS A 57 7.46 -34.51 8.13
C LYS A 57 6.33 -34.51 7.08
N LEU A 58 6.34 -33.56 6.16
CA LEU A 58 5.32 -33.42 5.10
C LEU A 58 5.46 -34.46 3.98
N ALA A 59 6.69 -34.80 3.60
CA ALA A 59 6.98 -35.83 2.61
C ALA A 59 6.81 -37.27 3.15
N ARG A 60 6.45 -37.45 4.43
CA ARG A 60 6.36 -38.77 5.06
C ARG A 60 5.31 -39.64 4.35
N GLY A 61 5.75 -40.81 3.86
CA GLY A 61 4.90 -41.74 3.12
C GLY A 61 4.74 -41.39 1.64
N GLN A 62 5.38 -40.34 1.13
CA GLN A 62 5.47 -40.07 -0.32
C GLN A 62 6.73 -40.73 -0.87
N SER A 63 6.59 -41.40 -2.01
CA SER A 63 7.73 -42.04 -2.71
C SER A 63 8.54 -41.05 -3.53
N GLN A 64 7.89 -39.99 -4.04
CA GLN A 64 8.51 -38.82 -4.67
C GLN A 64 7.65 -37.58 -4.39
N PHE A 65 8.29 -36.41 -4.34
CA PHE A 65 7.69 -35.08 -4.25
C PHE A 65 8.63 -34.10 -4.95
N LEU A 66 8.17 -32.87 -5.23
CA LEU A 66 9.01 -31.80 -5.76
C LEU A 66 9.30 -30.78 -4.66
N LEU A 67 10.55 -30.33 -4.54
CA LEU A 67 11.01 -29.31 -3.61
C LEU A 67 11.59 -28.10 -4.37
N LEU A 68 10.92 -26.96 -4.29
CA LEU A 68 11.19 -25.78 -5.11
C LEU A 68 11.46 -24.54 -4.23
N ASP A 69 12.37 -23.66 -4.66
CA ASP A 69 12.53 -22.34 -4.04
C ASP A 69 12.39 -21.22 -5.07
N SER A 70 11.70 -20.14 -4.71
CA SER A 70 11.40 -19.02 -5.61
C SER A 70 12.42 -17.87 -5.56
N GLY A 71 13.58 -18.02 -4.91
CA GLY A 71 14.68 -17.05 -4.96
C GLY A 71 14.75 -16.08 -3.78
N ASP A 72 15.73 -15.18 -3.80
CA ASP A 72 16.19 -14.38 -2.66
C ASP A 72 16.68 -15.26 -1.50
N LEU A 73 17.64 -16.13 -1.80
CA LEU A 73 18.32 -16.97 -0.81
C LEU A 73 19.30 -16.12 0.01
N LEU A 74 20.05 -15.26 -0.68
CA LEU A 74 21.03 -14.35 -0.07
C LEU A 74 20.34 -13.16 0.60
N GLY A 75 21.09 -12.42 1.42
CA GLY A 75 20.59 -11.19 2.05
C GLY A 75 21.40 -9.97 1.58
N ILE A 76 20.78 -8.81 1.47
CA ILE A 76 21.43 -7.58 0.97
C ILE A 76 22.75 -7.25 1.70
N ASP A 77 22.78 -7.43 3.03
CA ASP A 77 23.93 -7.14 3.89
C ASP A 77 24.78 -8.39 4.25
N SER A 78 24.62 -9.52 3.55
CA SER A 78 25.40 -10.74 3.84
C SER A 78 26.89 -10.59 3.52
N ASP A 79 27.73 -11.43 4.13
CA ASP A 79 29.14 -11.60 3.76
C ASP A 79 29.35 -12.90 2.98
N TRP A 80 30.53 -13.05 2.35
CA TRP A 80 30.89 -14.26 1.60
C TRP A 80 30.70 -15.54 2.43
N LYS A 81 30.93 -15.48 3.75
CA LYS A 81 30.77 -16.62 4.65
C LYS A 81 29.30 -16.98 4.82
N GLY A 82 28.42 -16.00 5.06
CA GLY A 82 26.98 -16.19 5.12
C GLY A 82 26.42 -16.78 3.82
N ASP A 83 26.83 -16.24 2.68
CA ASP A 83 26.43 -16.73 1.35
C ASP A 83 26.86 -18.18 1.12
N SER A 84 28.12 -18.50 1.43
CA SER A 84 28.68 -19.85 1.27
C SER A 84 27.97 -20.86 2.17
N LEU A 85 27.63 -20.48 3.41
CA LEU A 85 26.86 -21.32 4.32
C LEU A 85 25.41 -21.51 3.85
N MET A 86 24.80 -20.48 3.26
CA MET A 86 23.47 -20.57 2.66
C MET A 86 23.45 -21.54 1.49
N PHE A 87 24.38 -21.40 0.54
CA PHE A 87 24.50 -22.27 -0.63
C PHE A 87 24.87 -23.71 -0.23
N ALA A 88 25.79 -23.91 0.72
CA ALA A 88 26.12 -25.23 1.27
C ALA A 88 24.90 -25.92 1.90
N ALA A 89 24.08 -25.19 2.66
CA ALA A 89 22.86 -25.71 3.26
C ALA A 89 21.83 -26.09 2.18
N TYR A 90 21.58 -25.22 1.20
CA TYR A 90 20.67 -25.50 0.07
C TYR A 90 21.13 -26.70 -0.77
N ARG A 91 22.44 -26.88 -0.99
CA ARG A 91 23.01 -28.07 -1.65
C ARG A 91 22.66 -29.34 -0.88
N ALA A 92 22.78 -29.32 0.45
CA ALA A 92 22.44 -30.46 1.31
C ALA A 92 20.93 -30.74 1.42
N MET A 93 20.06 -29.78 1.09
CA MET A 93 18.61 -29.98 1.04
C MET A 93 18.10 -30.68 -0.22
N ASN A 94 18.90 -30.71 -1.30
CA ASN A 94 18.54 -31.31 -2.59
C ASN A 94 17.20 -30.80 -3.17
N TYR A 95 17.08 -29.48 -3.36
CA TYR A 95 15.99 -28.90 -4.13
C TYR A 95 16.01 -29.40 -5.58
N ASP A 96 14.85 -29.49 -6.23
CA ASP A 96 14.73 -29.88 -7.65
C ASP A 96 15.03 -28.71 -8.60
N ALA A 97 14.61 -27.50 -8.19
CA ALA A 97 14.89 -26.24 -8.87
C ALA A 97 14.84 -25.05 -7.89
N LEU A 98 15.62 -24.02 -8.19
CA LEU A 98 15.62 -22.72 -7.51
C LEU A 98 15.44 -21.61 -8.55
N ALA A 99 14.59 -20.61 -8.35
CA ALA A 99 14.72 -19.37 -9.11
C ALA A 99 15.79 -18.48 -8.46
N PRO A 100 16.59 -17.71 -9.23
CA PRO A 100 17.31 -16.58 -8.68
C PRO A 100 16.32 -15.42 -8.45
N GLY A 101 16.44 -14.76 -7.31
CA GLY A 101 15.86 -13.44 -7.03
C GLY A 101 16.84 -12.32 -7.32
N ASP A 102 16.48 -11.07 -6.99
CA ASP A 102 17.41 -9.95 -7.16
C ASP A 102 18.54 -9.95 -6.12
N GLN A 103 18.29 -10.43 -4.90
CA GLN A 103 19.27 -10.44 -3.82
C GLN A 103 20.45 -11.38 -4.07
N GLU A 104 20.30 -12.39 -4.94
CA GLU A 104 21.43 -13.19 -5.45
C GLU A 104 22.53 -12.32 -6.10
N PHE A 105 22.17 -11.12 -6.58
CA PHE A 105 23.05 -10.19 -7.28
C PHE A 105 23.44 -8.96 -6.44
N ALA A 106 23.01 -8.85 -5.17
CA ALA A 106 23.29 -7.71 -4.29
C ALA A 106 24.80 -7.43 -4.13
N ARG A 107 25.62 -8.49 -4.09
CA ARG A 107 27.09 -8.41 -4.01
C ARG A 107 27.78 -8.44 -5.39
N GLY A 108 27.03 -8.20 -6.46
CA GLY A 108 27.47 -8.27 -7.85
C GLY A 108 27.48 -9.68 -8.43
N ILE A 109 27.28 -9.78 -9.75
CA ILE A 109 27.08 -11.05 -10.48
C ILE A 109 28.26 -12.02 -10.32
N ASN A 110 29.49 -11.52 -10.18
CA ASN A 110 30.68 -12.35 -9.95
C ASN A 110 30.64 -13.11 -8.61
N ASN A 111 29.95 -12.59 -7.58
CA ASN A 111 29.74 -13.29 -6.31
C ASN A 111 28.84 -14.51 -6.54
N PHE A 112 27.70 -14.31 -7.21
CA PHE A 112 26.77 -15.39 -7.59
C PHE A 112 27.44 -16.45 -8.48
N LEU A 113 28.17 -16.04 -9.52
CA LEU A 113 28.87 -16.98 -10.42
C LEU A 113 29.89 -17.85 -9.67
N LYS A 114 30.62 -17.27 -8.71
CA LYS A 114 31.60 -18.02 -7.90
C LYS A 114 30.92 -18.99 -6.94
N LEU A 115 29.85 -18.58 -6.26
CA LEU A 115 29.05 -19.47 -5.41
C LEU A 115 28.42 -20.61 -6.23
N GLN A 116 27.90 -20.31 -7.42
CA GLN A 116 27.31 -21.31 -8.30
C GLN A 116 28.35 -22.28 -8.84
N GLN A 117 29.58 -21.83 -9.12
CA GLN A 117 30.70 -22.70 -9.50
C GLN A 117 31.13 -23.64 -8.35
N GLU A 118 31.05 -23.19 -7.10
CA GLU A 118 31.46 -23.95 -5.92
C GLU A 118 30.39 -24.94 -5.45
N PHE A 119 29.11 -24.54 -5.47
CA PHE A 119 28.01 -25.30 -4.89
C PHE A 119 27.03 -25.93 -5.89
N ASP A 120 27.14 -25.63 -7.19
CA ASP A 120 26.36 -26.22 -8.30
C ASP A 120 24.88 -26.44 -7.94
N LEU A 121 24.20 -25.36 -7.57
CA LEU A 121 22.79 -25.40 -7.19
C LEU A 121 21.89 -25.44 -8.43
N PRO A 122 20.70 -26.05 -8.36
CA PRO A 122 19.83 -26.25 -9.52
C PRO A 122 19.03 -24.98 -9.88
N PHE A 123 19.70 -23.85 -10.02
CA PHE A 123 19.06 -22.61 -10.44
C PHE A 123 18.47 -22.72 -11.85
N VAL A 124 17.29 -22.13 -12.04
CA VAL A 124 16.61 -21.99 -13.32
C VAL A 124 16.15 -20.55 -13.54
N SER A 125 16.40 -20.00 -14.73
CA SER A 125 15.83 -18.73 -15.17
C SER A 125 15.87 -18.65 -16.69
N ALA A 126 14.69 -18.57 -17.30
CA ALA A 126 14.51 -18.43 -18.74
C ALA A 126 14.94 -17.06 -19.27
N ASN A 127 14.79 -16.02 -18.46
CA ASN A 127 14.92 -14.64 -18.91
C ASN A 127 16.21 -13.93 -18.49
N LEU A 128 17.11 -14.55 -17.72
CA LEU A 128 18.41 -13.97 -17.38
C LEU A 128 19.52 -14.34 -18.36
N LEU A 129 20.19 -13.32 -18.90
CA LEU A 129 21.43 -13.46 -19.66
C LEU A 129 22.55 -12.64 -19.02
N TYR A 130 23.76 -13.17 -19.05
CA TYR A 130 24.98 -12.48 -18.71
C TYR A 130 25.94 -12.53 -19.90
N GLN A 131 26.42 -11.36 -20.34
CA GLN A 131 27.30 -11.22 -21.51
C GLN A 131 26.75 -11.91 -22.78
N GLY A 132 25.42 -11.84 -22.99
CA GLY A 132 24.73 -12.42 -24.14
C GLY A 132 24.49 -13.93 -24.08
N LYS A 133 24.88 -14.62 -23.00
CA LYS A 133 24.61 -16.05 -22.77
C LYS A 133 23.61 -16.22 -21.63
N ASN A 134 22.80 -17.27 -21.64
CA ASN A 134 21.91 -17.57 -20.51
C ASN A 134 22.74 -17.74 -19.22
N LEU A 135 22.36 -17.04 -18.15
CA LEU A 135 23.09 -17.06 -16.88
C LEU A 135 22.88 -18.37 -16.11
N THR A 136 21.70 -18.96 -16.23
CA THR A 136 21.32 -20.26 -15.69
C THR A 136 20.55 -21.06 -16.74
N PRO A 137 20.35 -22.38 -16.57
CA PRO A 137 19.43 -23.15 -17.42
C PRO A 137 18.02 -22.52 -17.42
N ALA A 138 17.38 -22.45 -18.59
CA ALA A 138 16.05 -21.85 -18.70
C ALA A 138 14.96 -22.62 -17.93
N TYR A 139 15.12 -23.95 -17.88
CA TYR A 139 14.24 -24.89 -17.19
C TYR A 139 15.01 -26.16 -16.81
N ARG A 140 14.42 -26.99 -15.95
CA ARG A 140 14.83 -28.38 -15.68
C ARG A 140 13.64 -29.31 -15.93
N ILE A 141 13.90 -30.53 -16.38
CA ILE A 141 12.87 -31.58 -16.48
C ILE A 141 13.17 -32.64 -15.43
N VAL A 142 12.24 -32.87 -14.51
CA VAL A 142 12.35 -33.88 -13.44
C VAL A 142 11.41 -35.04 -13.73
N GLU A 143 11.94 -36.25 -13.73
CA GLU A 143 11.19 -37.48 -14.00
C GLU A 143 10.67 -38.09 -12.68
N LEU A 144 9.36 -37.98 -12.47
CA LEU A 144 8.66 -38.55 -11.33
C LEU A 144 8.25 -39.99 -11.66
N LYS A 145 9.24 -40.88 -11.68
CA LYS A 145 9.14 -42.30 -12.06
C LYS A 145 7.99 -43.06 -11.39
N THR A 146 7.67 -42.79 -10.12
CA THR A 146 6.56 -43.46 -9.41
C THR A 146 5.18 -43.00 -9.87
N LEU A 147 5.10 -41.84 -10.52
CA LEU A 147 3.90 -41.28 -11.15
C LEU A 147 3.91 -41.48 -12.69
N ASN A 148 5.07 -41.85 -13.25
CA ASN A 148 5.35 -41.94 -14.68
C ASN A 148 5.01 -40.64 -15.44
N ILE A 149 5.51 -39.51 -14.92
CA ILE A 149 5.40 -38.19 -15.56
C ILE A 149 6.73 -37.42 -15.53
N LYS A 150 6.84 -36.42 -16.40
CA LYS A 150 7.94 -35.45 -16.48
C LYS A 150 7.43 -34.06 -16.12
N ALA A 151 8.01 -33.43 -15.10
CA ALA A 151 7.70 -32.08 -14.68
C ALA A 151 8.72 -31.09 -15.26
N ALA A 152 8.27 -30.11 -16.05
CA ALA A 152 9.08 -28.98 -16.47
C ALA A 152 9.04 -27.88 -15.39
N LEU A 153 10.19 -27.60 -14.80
CA LEU A 153 10.41 -26.57 -13.80
C LEU A 153 11.06 -25.37 -14.50
N ILE A 154 10.30 -24.30 -14.73
CA ILE A 154 10.69 -23.14 -15.55
C ILE A 154 10.94 -21.94 -14.63
N GLY A 155 12.06 -21.24 -14.74
CA GLY A 155 12.35 -20.08 -13.90
C GLY A 155 12.04 -18.75 -14.56
N LEU A 156 11.52 -17.76 -13.83
CA LEU A 156 11.39 -16.36 -14.29
C LEU A 156 11.68 -15.36 -13.16
N ILE A 157 12.25 -14.20 -13.51
CA ILE A 157 12.44 -13.06 -12.59
C ILE A 157 11.87 -11.76 -13.18
N SER A 158 11.33 -10.88 -12.33
CA SER A 158 10.81 -9.58 -12.76
C SER A 158 11.93 -8.64 -13.20
N PRO A 159 11.83 -7.98 -14.37
CA PRO A 159 12.72 -6.86 -14.71
C PRO A 159 12.66 -5.71 -13.68
N ASP A 160 11.51 -5.52 -13.02
CA ASP A 160 11.32 -4.46 -12.02
C ASP A 160 12.07 -4.71 -10.71
N ALA A 161 12.43 -5.96 -10.41
CA ALA A 161 13.19 -6.31 -9.20
C ALA A 161 14.54 -5.57 -9.14
N PHE A 162 15.12 -5.30 -10.32
CA PHE A 162 16.40 -4.61 -10.48
C PHE A 162 16.30 -3.09 -10.54
N ARG A 163 15.10 -2.50 -10.44
CA ARG A 163 14.84 -1.07 -10.67
C ARG A 163 15.68 -0.12 -9.80
N TYR A 164 16.05 -0.56 -8.59
CA TYR A 164 16.78 0.25 -7.61
C TYR A 164 18.25 -0.14 -7.46
N TYR A 165 18.74 -1.11 -8.24
CA TYR A 165 20.13 -1.55 -8.18
C TYR A 165 21.06 -0.56 -8.91
N PRO A 166 22.27 -0.29 -8.39
CA PRO A 166 23.28 0.47 -9.12
C PRO A 166 23.58 -0.19 -10.46
N GLN A 167 23.59 0.58 -11.55
CA GLN A 167 23.77 0.05 -12.91
C GLN A 167 25.13 -0.66 -13.08
N ASP A 168 26.17 -0.18 -12.39
CA ASP A 168 27.50 -0.80 -12.40
C ASP A 168 27.48 -2.22 -11.82
N SER A 169 26.65 -2.49 -10.81
CA SER A 169 26.48 -3.83 -10.21
C SER A 169 25.80 -4.83 -11.16
N LEU A 170 25.08 -4.33 -12.18
CA LEU A 170 24.36 -5.12 -13.17
C LEU A 170 25.07 -5.17 -14.53
N GLN A 171 26.30 -4.67 -14.64
CA GLN A 171 26.99 -4.54 -15.92
C GLN A 171 27.10 -5.91 -16.63
N GLY A 172 26.50 -6.00 -17.83
CA GLY A 172 26.47 -7.22 -18.63
C GLY A 172 25.28 -8.15 -18.37
N LEU A 173 24.43 -7.88 -17.37
CA LEU A 173 23.15 -8.54 -17.18
C LEU A 173 22.12 -8.02 -18.20
N GLN A 174 21.31 -8.90 -18.75
CA GLN A 174 20.19 -8.58 -19.62
C GLN A 174 19.00 -9.43 -19.21
N ILE A 175 17.83 -8.82 -19.13
CA ILE A 175 16.58 -9.47 -18.71
C ILE A 175 15.62 -9.45 -19.89
N LYS A 176 15.26 -10.63 -20.39
CA LYS A 176 14.24 -10.77 -21.45
C LYS A 176 12.84 -10.56 -20.88
N ASP A 177 11.92 -10.20 -21.76
CA ASP A 177 10.49 -10.17 -21.47
C ASP A 177 10.01 -11.54 -20.93
N PRO A 178 9.43 -11.61 -19.72
CA PRO A 178 9.03 -12.88 -19.11
C PRO A 178 7.95 -13.62 -19.91
N ASP A 179 6.93 -12.92 -20.41
CA ASP A 179 5.80 -13.52 -21.12
C ASP A 179 6.24 -14.15 -22.45
N SER A 180 7.02 -13.40 -23.24
CA SER A 180 7.51 -13.84 -24.54
C SER A 180 8.40 -15.09 -24.44
N ILE A 181 9.30 -15.14 -23.46
CA ILE A 181 10.16 -16.32 -23.29
C ILE A 181 9.41 -17.51 -22.70
N LEU A 182 8.44 -17.28 -21.80
CA LEU A 182 7.62 -18.34 -21.23
C LEU A 182 6.78 -19.03 -22.31
N HIS A 183 6.14 -18.25 -23.20
CA HIS A 183 5.41 -18.77 -24.35
C HIS A 183 6.29 -19.69 -25.20
N SER A 184 7.47 -19.21 -25.60
CA SER A 184 8.43 -19.99 -26.42
C SER A 184 8.90 -21.28 -25.73
N ILE A 185 9.12 -21.24 -24.41
CA ILE A 185 9.56 -22.42 -23.65
C ILE A 185 8.44 -23.46 -23.56
N LEU A 186 7.22 -23.05 -23.22
CA LEU A 186 6.06 -23.96 -23.12
C LEU A 186 5.79 -24.66 -24.46
N ASP A 187 5.81 -23.90 -25.57
CA ASP A 187 5.66 -24.47 -26.92
C ASP A 187 6.78 -25.48 -27.26
N SER A 188 8.02 -25.21 -26.84
CA SER A 188 9.17 -26.11 -27.04
C SER A 188 9.17 -27.36 -26.13
N LEU A 189 8.29 -27.41 -25.12
CA LEU A 189 8.25 -28.46 -24.10
C LEU A 189 6.95 -29.28 -24.10
N LYS A 190 5.94 -28.89 -24.89
CA LYS A 190 4.63 -29.57 -24.97
C LYS A 190 4.72 -31.10 -25.18
N ASP A 191 5.72 -31.56 -25.95
CA ASP A 191 5.94 -32.99 -26.26
C ASP A 191 7.04 -33.64 -25.39
N ARG A 192 7.55 -32.91 -24.37
CA ARG A 192 8.70 -33.31 -23.53
C ARG A 192 8.40 -33.32 -22.02
N ALA A 193 7.30 -32.72 -21.59
CA ALA A 193 6.84 -32.69 -20.20
C ALA A 193 5.31 -32.80 -20.11
N ASP A 194 4.82 -33.47 -19.06
CA ASP A 194 3.39 -33.69 -18.79
C ASP A 194 2.78 -32.58 -17.92
N ILE A 195 3.61 -31.92 -17.10
CA ILE A 195 3.21 -30.78 -16.25
C ILE A 195 4.24 -29.65 -16.31
N PHE A 196 3.75 -28.43 -16.17
CA PHE A 196 4.54 -27.20 -16.23
C PHE A 196 4.40 -26.44 -14.91
N ILE A 197 5.51 -26.26 -14.19
CA ILE A 197 5.55 -25.52 -12.94
C ILE A 197 6.45 -24.30 -13.13
N LEU A 198 5.89 -23.12 -12.91
CA LEU A 198 6.62 -21.87 -12.97
C LEU A 198 7.23 -21.57 -11.59
N VAL A 199 8.56 -21.51 -11.53
CA VAL A 199 9.34 -21.08 -10.37
C VAL A 199 9.60 -19.58 -10.53
N SER A 200 8.80 -18.77 -9.83
CA SER A 200 8.60 -17.36 -10.13
C SER A 200 9.20 -16.45 -9.07
N HIS A 201 10.04 -15.53 -9.54
CA HIS A 201 10.44 -14.31 -8.84
C HIS A 201 9.87 -13.07 -9.55
N LEU A 202 8.61 -13.16 -10.00
CA LEU A 202 7.91 -12.08 -10.70
C LEU A 202 7.19 -11.11 -9.75
N GLY A 203 6.76 -11.60 -8.59
CA GLY A 203 5.89 -10.86 -7.67
C GLY A 203 4.41 -11.14 -7.92
N TYR A 204 3.65 -11.26 -6.83
CA TYR A 204 2.29 -11.81 -6.78
C TYR A 204 1.31 -11.22 -7.81
N GLU A 205 1.27 -9.90 -8.01
CA GLU A 205 0.38 -9.32 -9.02
C GLU A 205 0.72 -9.75 -10.45
N LYS A 206 2.01 -9.87 -10.79
CA LYS A 206 2.46 -10.37 -12.10
C LYS A 206 2.22 -11.87 -12.25
N GLU A 207 2.26 -12.63 -11.15
CA GLU A 207 1.96 -14.06 -11.15
C GLU A 207 0.48 -14.32 -11.45
N ILE A 208 -0.42 -13.49 -10.91
CA ILE A 208 -1.85 -13.48 -11.28
C ILE A 208 -2.05 -13.14 -12.76
N GLU A 209 -1.31 -12.18 -13.32
CA GLU A 209 -1.37 -11.88 -14.76
C GLU A 209 -0.83 -13.04 -15.62
N THR A 210 0.27 -13.64 -15.20
CA THR A 210 0.92 -14.78 -15.88
C THR A 210 -0.02 -16.00 -15.88
N ALA A 211 -0.64 -16.32 -14.74
CA ALA A 211 -1.63 -17.39 -14.63
C ALA A 211 -2.81 -17.23 -15.61
N LYS A 212 -3.31 -15.99 -15.80
CA LYS A 212 -4.38 -15.69 -16.77
C LYS A 212 -3.95 -15.86 -18.23
N LYS A 213 -2.70 -15.53 -18.54
CA LYS A 213 -2.11 -15.64 -19.90
C LYS A 213 -1.71 -17.07 -20.26
N PHE A 214 -1.30 -17.86 -19.27
CA PHE A 214 -0.71 -19.20 -19.46
C PHE A 214 -1.49 -20.30 -18.69
N PRO A 215 -2.77 -20.57 -19.03
CA PRO A 215 -3.60 -21.58 -18.35
C PRO A 215 -3.11 -23.04 -18.53
N GLN A 216 -2.08 -23.28 -19.34
CA GLN A 216 -1.37 -24.56 -19.45
C GLN A 216 -0.40 -24.83 -18.28
N LEU A 217 -0.10 -23.83 -17.44
CA LEU A 217 0.66 -24.03 -16.21
C LEU A 217 -0.15 -24.86 -15.21
N THR A 218 0.52 -25.78 -14.54
CA THR A 218 -0.04 -26.64 -13.49
C THR A 218 0.02 -25.98 -12.12
N LEU A 219 1.05 -25.18 -11.87
CA LEU A 219 1.30 -24.46 -10.62
C LEU A 219 2.26 -23.28 -10.87
N ILE A 220 2.04 -22.18 -10.16
CA ILE A 220 3.05 -21.13 -9.95
C ILE A 220 3.52 -21.22 -8.49
N VAL A 221 4.84 -21.33 -8.29
CA VAL A 221 5.48 -21.11 -7.00
C VAL A 221 6.06 -19.70 -7.00
N GLY A 222 5.46 -18.82 -6.19
CA GLY A 222 5.69 -17.37 -6.20
C GLY A 222 6.78 -16.90 -5.26
N GLY A 223 7.17 -15.64 -5.39
CA GLY A 223 8.25 -15.01 -4.63
C GLY A 223 8.32 -13.50 -4.86
N HIS A 224 9.45 -12.88 -4.51
CA HIS A 224 9.71 -11.42 -4.54
C HIS A 224 8.84 -10.59 -3.57
N THR A 225 7.51 -10.69 -3.67
CA THR A 225 6.54 -9.88 -2.91
C THR A 225 6.41 -10.24 -1.42
N GLN A 226 6.92 -11.40 -1.00
CA GLN A 226 6.86 -11.90 0.37
C GLN A 226 5.42 -12.16 0.86
N THR A 227 4.54 -12.57 -0.06
CA THR A 227 3.11 -12.81 0.22
C THR A 227 2.92 -14.07 1.07
N GLU A 228 2.10 -13.96 2.12
CA GLU A 228 1.71 -15.10 2.95
C GLU A 228 0.36 -15.70 2.46
N LEU A 229 0.43 -16.64 1.51
CA LEU A 229 -0.74 -17.34 0.99
C LEU A 229 -1.08 -18.56 1.86
N LYS A 230 -1.93 -18.36 2.88
CA LYS A 230 -2.40 -19.43 3.81
C LYS A 230 -2.88 -20.70 3.09
N THR A 231 -3.49 -20.53 1.91
CA THR A 231 -3.83 -21.54 0.92
C THR A 231 -3.55 -20.96 -0.47
N ALA A 232 -3.41 -21.79 -1.51
CA ALA A 232 -3.20 -21.31 -2.88
C ALA A 232 -4.26 -20.31 -3.33
N ASP A 233 -3.86 -19.27 -4.06
CA ASP A 233 -4.82 -18.49 -4.84
C ASP A 233 -5.22 -19.26 -6.10
N LEU A 234 -6.52 -19.30 -6.38
CA LEU A 234 -7.13 -19.94 -7.54
C LEU A 234 -7.84 -18.92 -8.45
N SER A 235 -7.79 -17.62 -8.12
CA SER A 235 -8.53 -16.54 -8.79
C SER A 235 -8.22 -16.39 -10.29
N ALA A 236 -7.05 -16.86 -10.71
CA ALA A 236 -6.55 -16.80 -12.08
C ALA A 236 -6.63 -18.14 -12.85
N GLY A 237 -7.23 -19.19 -12.25
CA GLY A 237 -7.41 -20.51 -12.87
C GLY A 237 -6.20 -21.45 -12.76
N VAL A 238 -4.98 -20.93 -12.68
CA VAL A 238 -3.77 -21.67 -12.27
C VAL A 238 -3.54 -21.44 -10.77
N PRO A 239 -3.25 -22.48 -9.96
CA PRO A 239 -2.95 -22.29 -8.54
C PRO A 239 -1.61 -21.56 -8.35
N ILE A 240 -1.58 -20.61 -7.41
CA ILE A 240 -0.39 -19.85 -7.00
C ILE A 240 -0.13 -20.12 -5.51
N ILE A 241 1.10 -20.50 -5.13
CA ILE A 241 1.53 -20.62 -3.72
C ILE A 241 2.79 -19.80 -3.45
N GLU A 242 2.82 -19.10 -2.30
CA GLU A 242 3.95 -18.34 -1.77
C GLU A 242 3.95 -18.55 -0.23
N ALA A 243 5.11 -18.40 0.43
CA ALA A 243 5.31 -18.80 1.83
C ALA A 243 5.86 -17.68 2.74
N GLY A 244 5.61 -16.42 2.39
CA GLY A 244 6.10 -15.27 3.17
C GLY A 244 7.60 -15.02 2.94
N ALA A 245 8.39 -14.90 4.01
CA ALA A 245 9.82 -14.59 3.92
C ALA A 245 10.64 -14.97 5.17
N SER A 246 11.94 -14.66 5.14
CA SER A 246 12.91 -14.85 6.22
C SER A 246 13.02 -16.30 6.71
N ALA A 247 12.79 -17.25 5.79
CA ALA A 247 12.76 -18.69 6.07
C ALA A 247 11.77 -19.12 7.19
N LYS A 248 10.74 -18.32 7.53
CA LYS A 248 9.82 -18.57 8.66
C LYS A 248 8.77 -19.66 8.40
N SER A 249 8.52 -19.96 7.14
CA SER A 249 7.43 -20.83 6.67
C SER A 249 7.84 -21.55 5.39
N LEU A 250 7.04 -22.54 5.01
CA LEU A 250 7.01 -23.15 3.69
C LEU A 250 5.55 -23.38 3.29
N SER A 251 5.26 -23.40 2.01
CA SER A 251 3.94 -23.78 1.50
C SER A 251 4.02 -25.14 0.80
N TYR A 252 2.93 -25.90 0.83
CA TYR A 252 2.83 -27.15 0.10
C TYR A 252 1.48 -27.29 -0.58
N ALA A 253 1.46 -28.00 -1.72
CA ALA A 253 0.27 -28.27 -2.51
C ALA A 253 0.19 -29.73 -2.93
N TRP A 254 -1.00 -30.31 -2.82
CA TRP A 254 -1.34 -31.64 -3.28
C TRP A 254 -2.10 -31.56 -4.59
N PHE A 255 -1.62 -32.30 -5.59
CA PHE A 255 -2.28 -32.51 -6.86
C PHE A 255 -2.69 -33.96 -7.01
N GLN A 256 -3.79 -34.21 -7.71
CA GLN A 256 -4.27 -35.54 -8.05
C GLN A 256 -4.55 -35.62 -9.55
N LYS A 257 -4.17 -36.72 -10.18
CA LYS A 257 -4.46 -36.97 -11.59
C LYS A 257 -5.95 -37.26 -11.79
N GLN A 258 -6.59 -36.53 -12.69
CA GLN A 258 -7.98 -36.72 -13.13
C GLN A 258 -8.02 -36.71 -14.66
N GLY A 259 -8.18 -37.88 -15.27
CA GLY A 259 -7.92 -38.07 -16.70
C GLY A 259 -6.48 -37.71 -17.05
N ASP A 260 -6.29 -36.91 -18.09
CA ASP A 260 -4.98 -36.44 -18.53
C ASP A 260 -4.48 -35.18 -17.81
N ARG A 261 -5.25 -34.63 -16.86
CA ARG A 261 -4.90 -33.39 -16.15
C ARG A 261 -4.56 -33.62 -14.68
N TRP A 262 -3.61 -32.86 -14.16
CA TRP A 262 -3.32 -32.77 -12.74
C TRP A 262 -4.12 -31.63 -12.14
N GLN A 263 -4.99 -31.94 -11.17
CA GLN A 263 -5.81 -30.94 -10.49
C GLN A 263 -5.33 -30.74 -9.06
N HIS A 264 -5.20 -29.48 -8.64
CA HIS A 264 -5.03 -29.10 -7.24
C HIS A 264 -6.15 -29.70 -6.38
N GLN A 265 -5.81 -30.19 -5.19
CA GLN A 265 -6.74 -30.79 -4.23
C GLN A 265 -6.75 -30.04 -2.90
N SER A 266 -5.56 -29.68 -2.41
CA SER A 266 -5.39 -28.88 -1.21
C SER A 266 -4.01 -28.25 -1.19
N SER A 267 -3.86 -27.19 -0.40
CA SER A 267 -2.58 -26.50 -0.20
C SER A 267 -2.61 -25.72 1.09
N ARG A 268 -1.46 -25.57 1.75
CA ARG A 268 -1.35 -24.84 3.01
C ARG A 268 0.04 -24.22 3.17
N MET A 269 0.10 -23.04 3.76
CA MET A 269 1.32 -22.48 4.33
C MET A 269 1.49 -22.98 5.78
N GLU A 270 2.62 -23.60 6.07
CA GLU A 270 2.96 -24.16 7.38
C GLU A 270 4.15 -23.38 7.99
N GLY A 271 4.00 -22.93 9.23
CA GLY A 271 5.05 -22.23 9.95
C GLY A 271 6.15 -23.18 10.43
N ILE A 272 7.40 -22.75 10.34
CA ILE A 272 8.55 -23.47 10.87
C ILE A 272 8.72 -23.02 12.33
N THR A 273 8.17 -23.78 13.27
CA THR A 273 8.05 -23.46 14.70
C THR A 273 9.16 -24.07 15.56
N THR A 274 9.30 -23.59 16.81
CA THR A 274 10.38 -24.00 17.73
C THR A 274 10.36 -25.47 18.14
N ASP A 275 9.19 -26.11 18.15
CA ASP A 275 8.99 -27.52 18.54
C ASP A 275 9.55 -28.52 17.51
N LEU A 276 9.80 -28.08 16.27
CA LEU A 276 10.52 -28.87 15.28
C LEU A 276 11.97 -29.07 15.72
N ALA A 277 12.41 -30.33 15.79
CA ALA A 277 13.80 -30.67 16.01
C ALA A 277 14.69 -30.14 14.87
N ASP A 278 15.94 -29.80 15.17
CA ASP A 278 16.90 -29.35 14.16
C ASP A 278 17.47 -30.55 13.39
N ASP A 279 17.46 -30.49 12.06
CA ASP A 279 18.15 -31.48 11.24
C ASP A 279 19.67 -31.41 11.43
N GLN A 280 20.27 -32.49 11.92
CA GLN A 280 21.68 -32.53 12.31
C GLN A 280 22.66 -32.40 11.13
N ASN A 281 22.24 -32.75 9.90
CA ASN A 281 23.07 -32.56 8.72
C ASN A 281 23.14 -31.07 8.34
N ILE A 282 22.05 -30.32 8.50
CA ILE A 282 22.09 -28.87 8.30
C ILE A 282 22.85 -28.17 9.44
N VAL A 283 22.68 -28.60 10.69
CA VAL A 283 23.43 -28.06 11.84
C VAL A 283 24.94 -28.26 11.70
N SER A 284 25.40 -29.37 11.09
CA SER A 284 26.84 -29.57 10.85
C SER A 284 27.42 -28.61 9.79
N ILE A 285 26.57 -28.08 8.90
CA ILE A 285 26.94 -27.11 7.86
C ILE A 285 26.89 -25.68 8.41
N VAL A 286 25.71 -25.23 8.86
CA VAL A 286 25.51 -23.83 9.30
C VAL A 286 25.99 -23.58 10.74
N GLY A 287 26.40 -24.62 11.46
CA GLY A 287 26.70 -24.58 12.89
C GLY A 287 25.44 -24.54 13.75
N GLN A 288 25.61 -24.61 15.06
CA GLN A 288 24.51 -24.36 15.99
C GLN A 288 24.08 -22.89 15.91
N ALA A 289 22.78 -22.62 16.03
CA ALA A 289 22.27 -21.27 16.19
C ALA A 289 23.03 -20.58 17.34
N PRO A 290 23.60 -19.38 17.16
CA PRO A 290 24.28 -18.69 18.23
C PRO A 290 23.31 -18.53 19.39
N GLN A 291 23.63 -19.13 20.54
CA GLN A 291 22.87 -18.94 21.77
C GLN A 291 22.64 -17.44 21.94
N PRO A 292 21.42 -17.00 22.31
CA PRO A 292 21.21 -15.60 22.63
C PRO A 292 22.23 -15.25 23.71
N LYS A 293 23.24 -14.45 23.35
CA LYS A 293 24.14 -13.91 24.37
C LYS A 293 23.21 -13.26 25.39
N PRO A 294 23.29 -13.60 26.69
CA PRO A 294 22.63 -12.78 27.67
C PRO A 294 23.10 -11.35 27.40
N VAL A 295 22.15 -10.47 27.11
CA VAL A 295 22.44 -9.04 27.04
C VAL A 295 22.77 -8.67 28.47
N ASN A 296 24.05 -8.79 28.82
CA ASN A 296 24.59 -8.28 30.06
C ASN A 296 24.37 -6.77 29.99
N ALA A 297 23.25 -6.33 30.54
CA ALA A 297 22.92 -4.94 30.83
C ALA A 297 23.76 -4.42 32.01
N ASN A 298 25.03 -4.87 32.09
CA ASN A 298 26.07 -4.25 32.87
C ASN A 298 26.98 -3.51 31.88
N PRO A 299 27.24 -2.21 32.07
CA PRO A 299 28.22 -1.52 31.25
C PRO A 299 29.56 -2.24 31.34
N VAL A 300 30.34 -2.23 30.26
CA VAL A 300 31.77 -2.55 30.35
C VAL A 300 32.38 -1.54 31.34
N PRO A 301 32.89 -1.96 32.51
CA PRO A 301 33.34 -1.00 33.52
C PRO A 301 34.58 -0.27 32.99
N GLY A 302 34.43 1.01 32.64
CA GLY A 302 35.53 1.85 32.16
C GLY A 302 35.25 2.66 30.89
N ASP A 303 34.14 2.44 30.17
CA ASP A 303 33.86 3.23 28.96
C ASP A 303 33.33 4.64 29.30
N THR A 304 34.22 5.64 29.27
CA THR A 304 33.89 7.04 29.64
C THR A 304 33.33 7.91 28.51
N ARG A 305 32.79 7.28 27.45
CA ARG A 305 32.21 7.97 26.28
C ARG A 305 30.75 8.37 26.50
N LEU A 306 30.35 9.50 25.91
CA LEU A 306 28.95 9.95 25.91
C LEU A 306 28.10 9.00 25.05
N GLN A 307 27.03 8.42 25.61
CA GLN A 307 26.10 7.59 24.85
C GLN A 307 24.84 8.37 24.49
N VAL A 308 24.41 8.25 23.24
CA VAL A 308 23.10 8.71 22.76
C VAL A 308 22.31 7.47 22.35
N GLN A 309 21.16 7.24 22.99
CA GLN A 309 20.27 6.12 22.63
C GLN A 309 19.32 6.60 21.53
N LEU A 310 19.27 5.89 20.40
CA LEU A 310 18.47 6.24 19.23
C LEU A 310 17.41 5.17 19.00
N PHE A 311 16.16 5.49 19.29
CA PHE A 311 15.01 4.62 19.12
C PHE A 311 14.42 4.84 17.72
N VAL A 312 14.48 3.81 16.89
CA VAL A 312 14.14 3.84 15.46
C VAL A 312 13.25 2.64 15.10
N ALA A 313 12.38 2.78 14.10
CA ALA A 313 11.64 1.65 13.54
C ALA A 313 12.19 1.27 12.15
N ARG A 314 11.96 0.02 11.72
CA ARG A 314 12.44 -0.46 10.41
C ARG A 314 11.66 0.11 9.22
N ASP A 315 10.41 0.50 9.45
CA ASP A 315 9.48 1.08 8.48
C ASP A 315 9.40 2.62 8.55
N CYS A 316 10.48 3.27 9.00
CA CYS A 316 10.55 4.70 9.28
C CYS A 316 11.49 5.45 8.30
N PRO A 317 10.97 6.13 7.26
CA PRO A 317 11.78 6.89 6.30
C PRO A 317 12.61 7.99 6.97
N ASP A 318 12.00 8.66 7.96
CA ASP A 318 12.60 9.71 8.79
C ASP A 318 13.82 9.21 9.57
N CYS A 319 13.77 7.98 10.07
CA CYS A 319 14.87 7.33 10.77
C CYS A 319 16.05 7.08 9.82
N GLU A 320 15.79 6.68 8.57
CA GLU A 320 16.81 6.50 7.54
C GLU A 320 17.39 7.84 7.05
N GLN A 321 16.58 8.90 6.95
CA GLN A 321 17.05 10.26 6.66
C GLN A 321 18.03 10.75 7.75
N LEU A 322 17.65 10.67 9.02
CA LEU A 322 18.52 11.08 10.13
C LEU A 322 19.80 10.25 10.21
N LYS A 323 19.71 8.93 9.95
CA LYS A 323 20.85 8.00 9.91
C LYS A 323 21.86 8.37 8.84
N LYS A 324 21.40 8.62 7.61
CA LYS A 324 22.27 9.01 6.46
C LYS A 324 22.79 10.44 6.57
N GLY A 325 22.02 11.35 7.17
CA GLY A 325 22.38 12.75 7.37
C GLY A 325 23.05 13.03 8.72
N LEU A 326 22.24 13.47 9.69
CA LEU A 326 22.69 14.00 10.98
C LEU A 326 23.57 13.02 11.76
N PHE A 327 23.14 11.76 11.91
CA PHE A 327 23.83 10.79 12.76
C PHE A 327 25.18 10.35 12.17
N THR A 328 25.27 10.21 10.84
CA THR A 328 26.56 9.96 10.16
C THR A 328 27.53 11.12 10.41
N ARG A 329 27.08 12.37 10.28
CA ARG A 329 27.90 13.57 10.55
C ARG A 329 28.36 13.63 12.02
N LEU A 330 27.45 13.47 12.97
CA LEU A 330 27.77 13.50 14.40
C LEU A 330 28.70 12.35 14.82
N SER A 331 28.55 11.16 14.22
CA SER A 331 29.49 10.05 14.44
C SER A 331 30.90 10.37 13.92
N GLN A 332 31.01 11.02 12.75
CA GLN A 332 32.29 11.46 12.18
C GLN A 332 32.93 12.63 12.92
N GLU A 333 32.15 13.53 13.52
CA GLU A 333 32.64 14.70 14.28
C GLU A 333 33.08 14.33 15.70
N TYR A 334 32.33 13.45 16.38
CA TYR A 334 32.55 13.14 17.80
C TYR A 334 33.21 11.77 18.07
N GLN A 335 33.38 10.90 17.07
CA GLN A 335 34.17 9.65 17.03
C GLN A 335 34.47 8.97 18.39
N THR A 336 35.60 9.30 19.01
CA THR A 336 36.11 8.65 20.23
C THR A 336 35.50 9.19 21.52
N ARG A 337 34.71 10.26 21.45
CA ARG A 337 34.05 10.95 22.57
C ARG A 337 32.58 10.55 22.74
N MET A 338 31.94 10.05 21.68
CA MET A 338 30.51 9.73 21.64
C MET A 338 30.23 8.37 20.96
N VAL A 339 29.24 7.64 21.46
CA VAL A 339 28.72 6.41 20.85
C VAL A 339 27.21 6.56 20.60
N LEU A 340 26.78 6.29 19.37
CA LEU A 340 25.37 6.18 19.02
C LEU A 340 24.91 4.72 19.23
N VAL A 341 23.85 4.53 20.01
CA VAL A 341 23.29 3.22 20.35
C VAL A 341 21.91 3.10 19.70
N TYR A 342 21.83 2.43 18.55
CA TYR A 342 20.57 2.20 17.86
C TYR A 342 19.74 1.11 18.55
N ARG A 343 18.44 1.37 18.70
CA ARG A 343 17.45 0.51 19.35
C ARG A 343 16.21 0.40 18.47
N GLU A 344 15.93 -0.80 17.97
CA GLU A 344 14.77 -1.03 17.10
C GLU A 344 13.49 -1.14 17.93
N VAL A 345 12.57 -0.16 17.84
CA VAL A 345 11.29 -0.20 18.59
C VAL A 345 10.34 -1.30 18.10
N ASP A 346 10.61 -1.90 16.95
CA ASP A 346 9.98 -3.16 16.52
C ASP A 346 10.26 -4.34 17.45
N ASN A 347 11.33 -4.27 18.25
CA ASN A 347 11.64 -5.25 19.29
C ASN A 347 10.97 -4.83 20.61
N PRO A 348 10.03 -5.63 21.16
CA PRO A 348 9.37 -5.35 22.44
C PRO A 348 10.31 -5.01 23.59
N ALA A 349 11.50 -5.64 23.65
CA ALA A 349 12.47 -5.38 24.71
C ALA A 349 13.11 -3.99 24.60
N GLU A 350 13.36 -3.52 23.37
CA GLU A 350 13.93 -2.19 23.11
C GLU A 350 12.87 -1.08 23.25
N TYR A 351 11.62 -1.35 22.83
CA TYR A 351 10.49 -0.44 23.10
C TYR A 351 10.24 -0.29 24.61
N GLN A 352 10.37 -1.37 25.40
CA GLN A 352 10.26 -1.26 26.86
C GLN A 352 11.37 -0.40 27.48
N ILE A 353 12.56 -0.34 26.88
CA ILE A 353 13.63 0.57 27.31
C ILE A 353 13.27 2.04 27.01
N LEU A 354 12.62 2.32 25.86
CA LEU A 354 12.06 3.65 25.57
C LEU A 354 11.04 4.06 26.64
N LEU A 355 10.05 3.19 26.93
CA LEU A 355 9.03 3.45 27.95
C LEU A 355 9.64 3.69 29.35
N ASN A 356 10.75 3.01 29.66
CA ASN A 356 11.46 3.22 30.93
C ASN A 356 12.13 4.60 30.97
N TYR A 357 12.72 5.09 29.87
CA TYR A 357 13.22 6.46 29.78
C TYR A 357 12.09 7.49 29.84
N GLU A 358 11.00 7.30 29.08
CA GLU A 358 9.81 8.17 29.11
C GLU A 358 9.27 8.31 30.56
N LYS A 359 9.20 7.19 31.29
CA LYS A 359 8.77 7.16 32.70
C LYS A 359 9.77 7.80 33.67
N GLN A 360 11.08 7.56 33.50
CA GLN A 360 12.13 8.12 34.37
C GLN A 360 12.30 9.63 34.21
N LEU A 361 12.14 10.13 32.98
CA LEU A 361 12.28 11.55 32.65
C LEU A 361 10.95 12.32 32.77
N ASN A 362 9.85 11.61 33.04
CA ASN A 362 8.48 12.14 33.07
C ASN A 362 8.08 12.86 31.77
N ASP A 363 8.45 12.27 30.64
CA ASP A 363 8.29 12.80 29.29
C ASP A 363 7.77 11.66 28.40
N LYS A 364 6.47 11.65 28.11
CA LYS A 364 5.75 10.49 27.57
C LYS A 364 5.19 10.78 26.17
N ASN A 365 4.86 9.71 25.45
CA ASN A 365 4.24 9.77 24.12
C ASN A 365 5.14 10.41 23.04
N ASN A 366 6.46 10.24 23.16
CA ASN A 366 7.42 10.75 22.20
C ASN A 366 7.26 10.09 20.83
N GLN A 367 7.44 10.87 19.76
CA GLN A 367 7.37 10.38 18.39
C GLN A 367 8.64 9.61 18.03
N ILE A 368 8.52 8.60 17.17
CA ILE A 368 9.65 7.85 16.59
C ILE A 368 10.03 8.53 15.27
N PRO A 369 11.32 8.79 14.97
CA PRO A 369 12.51 8.47 15.77
C PRO A 369 12.58 9.29 17.07
N ALA A 370 13.05 8.66 18.16
CA ALA A 370 13.31 9.34 19.43
C ALA A 370 14.79 9.22 19.82
N ALA A 371 15.37 10.28 20.39
CA ALA A 371 16.76 10.29 20.87
C ALA A 371 16.83 10.61 22.37
N VAL A 372 17.53 9.78 23.15
CA VAL A 372 17.77 10.03 24.59
C VAL A 372 19.24 10.38 24.81
N ILE A 373 19.48 11.52 25.45
CA ILE A 373 20.80 12.04 25.81
C ILE A 373 20.77 12.62 27.23
N GLY A 374 21.52 12.02 28.14
CA GLY A 374 21.50 12.40 29.56
C GLY A 374 20.09 12.31 30.15
N ASN A 375 19.58 13.43 30.65
CA ASN A 375 18.24 13.54 31.25
C ASN A 375 17.21 14.17 30.29
N ARG A 376 17.37 14.01 28.98
CA ARG A 376 16.44 14.51 27.96
C ARG A 376 16.13 13.42 26.95
N ILE A 377 14.85 13.33 26.59
CA ILE A 377 14.38 12.70 25.36
C ILE A 377 14.05 13.81 24.34
N LEU A 378 14.17 13.49 23.06
CA LEU A 378 13.79 14.32 21.92
C LEU A 378 12.92 13.46 21.00
N GLY A 379 11.71 13.92 20.68
CA GLY A 379 10.73 13.15 19.91
C GLY A 379 10.53 13.66 18.49
N GLY A 380 10.73 12.80 17.50
CA GLY A 380 10.57 13.12 16.09
C GLY A 380 11.73 13.90 15.46
N VAL A 381 11.70 14.04 14.14
CA VAL A 381 12.81 14.61 13.34
C VAL A 381 13.14 16.05 13.73
N GLU A 382 12.13 16.92 13.82
CA GLU A 382 12.32 18.36 14.03
C GLU A 382 13.04 18.68 15.35
N GLU A 383 12.68 17.98 16.44
CA GLU A 383 13.33 18.20 17.74
C GLU A 383 14.74 17.59 17.77
N ILE A 384 14.94 16.43 17.14
CA ILE A 384 16.26 15.80 17.02
C ILE A 384 17.23 16.67 16.22
N GLU A 385 16.82 17.18 15.05
CA GLU A 385 17.69 18.04 14.22
C GLU A 385 18.00 19.39 14.89
N ARG A 386 17.05 19.96 15.64
CA ARG A 386 17.21 21.25 16.31
C ARG A 386 18.08 21.18 17.56
N ASP A 387 17.90 20.16 18.41
CA ASP A 387 18.41 20.19 19.79
C ASP A 387 19.53 19.17 20.09
N LEU A 388 19.68 18.08 19.32
CA LEU A 388 20.60 16.99 19.68
C LEU A 388 22.08 17.43 19.69
N GLU A 389 22.54 18.13 18.64
CA GLU A 389 23.94 18.58 18.54
C GLU A 389 24.32 19.55 19.67
N ARG A 390 23.40 20.45 20.02
CA ARG A 390 23.57 21.39 21.13
C ARG A 390 23.70 20.64 22.46
N LEU A 391 22.84 19.65 22.72
CA LEU A 391 22.89 18.84 23.94
C LEU A 391 24.15 17.96 24.01
N ILE A 392 24.67 17.46 22.88
CA ILE A 392 25.97 16.77 22.81
C ILE A 392 27.10 17.70 23.26
N LYS A 393 27.16 18.92 22.71
CA LYS A 393 28.17 19.93 23.05
C LYS A 393 28.11 20.29 24.55
N GLU A 394 26.92 20.60 25.06
CA GLU A 394 26.71 20.92 26.49
C GLU A 394 27.12 19.76 27.41
N THR A 395 26.75 18.52 27.08
CA THR A 395 27.05 17.35 27.90
C THR A 395 28.54 17.02 27.92
N LEU A 396 29.22 17.10 26.77
CA LEU A 396 30.67 16.89 26.68
C LEU A 396 31.47 17.96 27.45
N VAL A 397 31.00 19.20 27.50
CA VAL A 397 31.60 20.26 28.33
C VAL A 397 31.41 19.95 29.81
N ARG A 398 30.20 19.57 30.26
CA ARG A 398 29.95 19.17 31.66
C ARG A 398 30.84 18.00 32.10
N GLN A 399 30.93 16.95 31.28
CA GLN A 399 31.80 15.79 31.56
C GLN A 399 33.29 16.15 31.66
N ALA A 400 33.75 17.15 30.90
CA ALA A 400 35.12 17.65 31.00
C ALA A 400 35.38 18.42 32.31
N MET A 401 34.38 19.16 32.82
CA MET A 401 34.48 19.89 34.08
C MET A 401 34.34 18.98 35.31
N GLU A 402 33.51 17.94 35.26
CA GLU A 402 33.34 17.00 36.39
C GLU A 402 34.58 16.13 36.64
N LYS A 403 35.37 15.81 35.61
CA LYS A 403 36.63 15.06 35.74
C LYS A 403 37.71 15.78 36.58
N GLN A 404 37.49 17.02 37.03
CA GLN A 404 38.42 17.78 37.87
C GLN A 404 38.10 17.80 39.38
N LYS A 405 37.02 17.14 39.86
CA LYS A 405 36.73 17.04 41.30
C LYS A 405 37.15 15.69 41.90
N PRO A 406 37.79 15.66 43.10
CA PRO A 406 38.14 14.42 43.78
C PRO A 406 36.88 13.68 44.26
N ARG A 407 36.85 12.36 44.01
CA ARG A 407 35.68 11.51 44.17
C ARG A 407 35.56 10.97 45.60
N SER A 408 34.54 11.38 46.34
CA SER A 408 34.17 10.72 47.61
C SER A 408 33.38 9.44 47.35
N LYS A 409 33.47 8.47 48.27
CA LYS A 409 32.70 7.22 48.21
C LYS A 409 31.25 7.47 48.63
N ALA A 410 30.31 6.87 47.90
CA ALA A 410 28.92 6.70 48.32
C ALA A 410 28.46 5.28 47.98
N THR A 411 27.53 4.75 48.79
CA THR A 411 27.23 3.33 48.95
C THR A 411 26.15 2.84 47.98
N GLU A 412 26.23 1.58 47.53
CA GLU A 412 25.15 0.91 46.78
C GLU A 412 23.97 0.54 47.70
N PRO A 413 22.71 0.77 47.29
CA PRO A 413 21.54 0.20 47.94
C PRO A 413 21.27 -1.23 47.46
N SER A 414 20.98 -2.14 48.39
CA SER A 414 20.53 -3.50 48.10
C SER A 414 19.10 -3.54 47.53
N LEU A 415 18.88 -4.35 46.50
CA LEU A 415 17.53 -4.71 46.03
C LEU A 415 17.14 -6.10 46.55
N ASP A 416 16.00 -6.16 47.25
CA ASP A 416 15.43 -7.39 47.79
C ASP A 416 14.93 -8.35 46.71
N LYS A 417 14.95 -9.64 47.07
CA LYS A 417 14.28 -10.71 46.31
C LYS A 417 12.87 -10.95 46.87
N PRO A 418 11.91 -11.31 46.02
CA PRO A 418 10.85 -12.25 46.39
C PRO A 418 11.15 -13.65 45.85
N ASP A 419 10.97 -14.65 46.71
CA ASP A 419 11.00 -16.09 46.40
C ASP A 419 9.54 -16.61 46.32
N ARG A 420 9.22 -17.46 45.33
CA ARG A 420 8.69 -18.83 45.57
C ARG A 420 8.21 -19.59 44.31
N ARG A 421 8.56 -20.88 44.34
CA ARG A 421 7.94 -22.07 43.69
C ARG A 421 6.40 -22.07 43.77
N ALA A 422 5.58 -22.76 42.96
CA ALA A 422 5.73 -23.77 41.88
C ALA A 422 4.55 -23.59 40.86
N LYS A 423 4.10 -24.48 39.98
CA LYS A 423 4.33 -25.93 39.68
C LYS A 423 4.08 -26.20 38.16
N LYS A 424 3.82 -27.46 37.76
CA LYS A 424 3.58 -27.92 36.37
C LYS A 424 2.40 -28.91 36.32
N THR A 425 1.45 -28.70 35.41
CA THR A 425 0.61 -29.73 34.76
C THR A 425 0.19 -29.24 33.37
N LEU A 426 0.08 -30.13 32.38
CA LEU A 426 -0.64 -29.87 31.11
C LEU A 426 -2.05 -30.46 31.23
N GLU A 427 -3.06 -29.76 30.71
CA GLU A 427 -4.21 -30.39 30.06
C GLU A 427 -4.89 -29.37 29.13
N ILE A 428 -5.65 -29.85 28.15
CA ILE A 428 -6.30 -29.03 27.12
C ILE A 428 -7.79 -28.96 27.44
N ASP A 429 -8.32 -27.77 27.68
CA ASP A 429 -9.70 -27.43 27.28
C ASP A 429 -9.88 -25.90 27.17
N THR A 430 -11.06 -25.49 26.70
CA THR A 430 -11.26 -24.21 25.99
C THR A 430 -11.52 -22.96 26.86
N ILE A 431 -11.16 -21.78 26.30
CA ILE A 431 -11.54 -20.41 26.69
C ILE A 431 -10.78 -19.80 27.90
N ASP A 432 -9.58 -19.27 27.65
CA ASP A 432 -8.84 -18.35 28.58
C ASP A 432 -8.02 -17.28 27.81
N SER A 433 -8.44 -16.93 26.60
CA SER A 433 -7.75 -15.97 25.72
C SER A 433 -8.38 -14.58 25.73
N ILE A 434 -7.55 -13.55 25.63
CA ILE A 434 -7.96 -12.16 25.47
C ILE A 434 -8.04 -11.88 23.97
N TYR A 435 -9.23 -11.68 23.42
CA TYR A 435 -9.41 -11.40 22.00
C TYR A 435 -9.53 -9.89 21.78
N LEU A 436 -8.55 -9.30 21.07
CA LEU A 436 -8.50 -7.88 20.73
C LEU A 436 -8.64 -7.69 19.22
N ALA A 437 -9.68 -6.97 18.79
CA ALA A 437 -9.73 -6.42 17.43
C ALA A 437 -9.09 -5.03 17.41
N PHE A 438 -8.09 -4.83 16.56
CA PHE A 438 -7.43 -3.53 16.37
C PHE A 438 -7.68 -3.01 14.96
N VAL A 439 -8.37 -1.88 14.86
CA VAL A 439 -8.62 -1.17 13.61
C VAL A 439 -7.48 -0.18 13.36
N SER A 440 -6.91 -0.27 12.17
CA SER A 440 -5.76 0.48 11.68
C SER A 440 -6.08 1.10 10.31
N ASN A 441 -5.25 2.04 9.85
CA ASN A 441 -5.38 2.65 8.52
C ASN A 441 -3.99 3.12 8.06
N VAL A 442 -3.60 2.88 6.81
CA VAL A 442 -2.28 3.27 6.26
C VAL A 442 -1.99 4.77 6.36
N ARG A 443 -3.02 5.63 6.47
CA ARG A 443 -2.90 7.11 6.55
C ARG A 443 -3.00 7.65 7.98
N CYS A 444 -2.78 6.81 9.00
CA CYS A 444 -2.98 7.13 10.41
C CYS A 444 -1.64 7.16 11.18
N PRO A 445 -1.04 8.34 11.45
CA PRO A 445 0.24 8.42 12.15
C PRO A 445 0.22 7.80 13.56
N LYS A 446 -0.90 7.92 14.27
CA LYS A 446 -1.08 7.34 15.63
C LYS A 446 -1.20 5.81 15.61
N CYS A 447 -1.57 5.21 14.48
CA CYS A 447 -1.77 3.77 14.38
C CYS A 447 -0.44 3.02 14.50
N SER A 448 0.66 3.52 13.93
CA SER A 448 1.98 2.89 14.05
C SER A 448 2.44 2.78 15.52
N ARG A 449 2.28 3.85 16.33
CA ARG A 449 2.62 3.78 17.77
C ARG A 449 1.77 2.73 18.49
N ALA A 450 0.44 2.75 18.30
CA ALA A 450 -0.46 1.76 18.89
C ALA A 450 -0.14 0.31 18.48
N GLU A 451 0.37 0.08 17.26
CA GLU A 451 0.84 -1.24 16.83
C GLU A 451 2.11 -1.69 17.55
N TYR A 452 3.09 -0.80 17.79
CA TYR A 452 4.27 -1.13 18.60
C TYR A 452 3.87 -1.42 20.07
N MET A 453 2.92 -0.66 20.62
CA MET A 453 2.36 -0.88 21.96
C MET A 453 1.70 -2.26 22.07
N LEU A 454 0.89 -2.65 21.08
CA LEU A 454 0.26 -3.99 21.03
C LEU A 454 1.29 -5.12 20.86
N LYS A 455 2.33 -4.93 20.04
CA LYS A 455 3.47 -5.87 19.93
C LYS A 455 4.16 -6.06 21.29
N ALA A 456 4.35 -4.98 22.06
CA ALA A 456 4.94 -5.04 23.39
C ALA A 456 4.01 -5.73 24.42
N LEU A 457 2.73 -5.34 24.47
CA LEU A 457 1.75 -5.89 25.40
C LEU A 457 1.46 -7.38 25.18
N LYS A 458 1.56 -7.88 23.93
CA LYS A 458 1.50 -9.32 23.65
C LYS A 458 2.62 -10.13 24.33
N THR A 459 3.73 -9.50 24.69
CA THR A 459 4.80 -10.14 25.50
C THR A 459 4.40 -10.22 26.98
N LYS A 460 3.63 -9.26 27.48
CA LYS A 460 3.11 -9.20 28.86
C LYS A 460 1.87 -10.07 29.08
N TYR A 461 1.04 -10.22 28.04
CA TYR A 461 -0.19 -11.03 28.02
C TYR A 461 -0.08 -12.10 26.92
N PRO A 462 0.55 -13.27 27.18
CA PRO A 462 0.76 -14.31 26.15
C PRO A 462 -0.52 -14.92 25.60
N ASN A 463 -1.63 -14.82 26.35
CA ASN A 463 -2.98 -15.23 25.94
C ASN A 463 -3.71 -14.16 25.11
N LEU A 464 -3.04 -13.08 24.69
CA LEU A 464 -3.59 -12.05 23.81
C LEU A 464 -3.60 -12.50 22.34
N VAL A 465 -4.79 -12.71 21.80
CA VAL A 465 -5.08 -12.95 20.39
C VAL A 465 -5.48 -11.63 19.73
N LEU A 466 -4.64 -11.15 18.82
CA LEU A 466 -4.80 -9.87 18.12
C LEU A 466 -5.26 -10.10 16.67
N GLU A 467 -6.42 -9.57 16.30
CA GLU A 467 -6.86 -9.46 14.91
C GLU A 467 -6.68 -8.01 14.42
N LYS A 468 -5.92 -7.81 13.34
CA LYS A 468 -5.71 -6.49 12.73
C LYS A 468 -6.68 -6.26 11.58
N ILE A 469 -7.42 -5.17 11.64
CA ILE A 469 -8.41 -4.76 10.64
C ILE A 469 -7.90 -3.50 9.95
N ASP A 470 -7.74 -3.52 8.62
CA ASP A 470 -7.37 -2.34 7.84
C ASP A 470 -8.62 -1.61 7.32
N ALA A 471 -8.94 -0.46 7.92
CA ALA A 471 -9.99 0.45 7.46
C ALA A 471 -9.65 1.18 6.14
N GLY A 472 -8.48 0.94 5.54
CA GLY A 472 -8.21 1.24 4.14
C GLY A 472 -9.01 0.35 3.18
N SER A 473 -9.08 -0.95 3.46
CA SER A 473 -9.79 -1.97 2.67
C SER A 473 -11.32 -1.92 2.83
N ASP A 474 -12.08 -2.33 1.80
CA ASP A 474 -13.56 -2.31 1.86
C ASP A 474 -14.14 -3.34 2.84
N SER A 475 -13.51 -4.51 2.97
CA SER A 475 -13.85 -5.50 4.00
C SER A 475 -13.55 -4.99 5.41
N GLY A 476 -12.43 -4.31 5.62
CA GLY A 476 -12.06 -3.74 6.92
C GLY A 476 -12.87 -2.52 7.32
N LYS A 477 -13.30 -1.66 6.37
CA LYS A 477 -14.30 -0.60 6.62
C LYS A 477 -15.61 -1.18 7.15
N LEU A 478 -16.14 -2.21 6.46
CA LEU A 478 -17.37 -2.88 6.87
C LEU A 478 -17.23 -3.56 8.23
N MET A 479 -16.09 -4.19 8.52
CA MET A 479 -15.81 -4.78 9.83
C MET A 479 -15.67 -3.71 10.93
N SER A 480 -15.07 -2.57 10.63
CA SER A 480 -14.92 -1.45 11.58
C SER A 480 -16.27 -0.79 11.93
N GLU A 481 -17.16 -0.57 10.96
CA GLU A 481 -18.53 -0.12 11.25
C GLU A 481 -19.32 -1.21 12.00
N ALA A 482 -19.14 -2.49 11.67
CA ALA A 482 -19.81 -3.60 12.36
C ALA A 482 -19.39 -3.72 13.84
N LEU A 483 -18.09 -3.61 14.13
CA LEU A 483 -17.58 -3.49 15.51
C LEU A 483 -18.17 -2.27 16.21
N GLY A 484 -18.17 -1.10 15.57
CA GLY A 484 -18.76 0.09 16.17
C GLY A 484 -20.26 -0.05 16.48
N LEU A 485 -21.02 -0.77 15.63
CA LEU A 485 -22.44 -1.07 15.88
C LEU A 485 -22.62 -2.08 17.02
N MET A 486 -21.84 -3.14 17.04
CA MET A 486 -21.83 -4.18 18.09
C MET A 486 -21.56 -3.58 19.48
N TYR A 487 -20.58 -2.67 19.57
CA TYR A 487 -20.22 -1.98 20.82
C TYR A 487 -21.10 -0.74 21.12
N GLY A 488 -22.20 -0.53 20.38
CA GLY A 488 -23.16 0.54 20.64
C GLY A 488 -22.61 1.96 20.45
N LEU A 489 -21.50 2.13 19.74
CA LEU A 489 -20.83 3.43 19.61
C LEU A 489 -21.67 4.43 18.81
N PRO A 490 -21.70 5.72 19.23
CA PRO A 490 -22.43 6.76 18.53
C PRO A 490 -21.85 7.06 17.14
N GLY A 491 -22.65 7.72 16.31
CA GLY A 491 -22.32 8.10 14.93
C GLY A 491 -20.85 8.47 14.70
N GLU A 492 -20.42 9.52 15.39
CA GLU A 492 -19.12 10.15 15.25
C GLU A 492 -17.92 9.33 15.76
N LYS A 493 -18.15 8.28 16.59
CA LYS A 493 -17.07 7.43 17.12
C LYS A 493 -16.82 6.12 16.34
N ARG A 494 -17.60 5.83 15.28
CA ARG A 494 -17.42 4.61 14.45
C ARG A 494 -16.54 4.89 13.22
N MET A 495 -15.82 3.85 12.76
CA MET A 495 -14.81 3.93 11.68
C MET A 495 -13.60 4.86 11.97
N ILE A 496 -13.31 5.14 13.24
CA ILE A 496 -12.09 5.84 13.65
C ILE A 496 -10.91 4.84 13.77
N ALA A 497 -9.75 5.23 13.26
CA ALA A 497 -8.48 4.54 13.46
C ALA A 497 -7.48 5.48 14.18
N PRO A 498 -6.71 5.00 15.18
CA PRO A 498 -6.75 3.64 15.72
C PRO A 498 -8.04 3.40 16.54
N SER A 499 -8.49 2.15 16.63
CA SER A 499 -9.45 1.73 17.66
C SER A 499 -9.19 0.29 18.10
N ALA A 500 -9.42 0.00 19.38
CA ALA A 500 -9.19 -1.30 20.00
C ALA A 500 -10.46 -1.78 20.71
N PHE A 501 -10.84 -3.03 20.51
CA PHE A 501 -12.07 -3.63 21.05
C PHE A 501 -11.72 -4.94 21.77
N VAL A 502 -12.11 -5.08 23.05
CA VAL A 502 -11.84 -6.27 23.89
C VAL A 502 -13.03 -6.51 24.80
N GLY A 503 -13.60 -7.72 24.79
CA GLY A 503 -14.74 -8.05 25.65
C GLY A 503 -15.90 -7.08 25.41
N GLN A 504 -16.34 -6.36 26.44
CA GLN A 504 -17.41 -5.36 26.36
C GLN A 504 -16.90 -3.91 26.27
N ASP A 505 -15.58 -3.69 26.35
CA ASP A 505 -14.97 -2.36 26.32
C ASP A 505 -14.26 -2.07 24.99
N CYS A 506 -14.07 -0.79 24.69
CA CYS A 506 -13.26 -0.33 23.58
C CYS A 506 -12.54 0.99 23.90
N LEU A 507 -11.48 1.29 23.14
CA LEU A 507 -10.73 2.54 23.17
C LEU A 507 -10.66 3.10 21.75
N ILE A 508 -11.03 4.36 21.56
CA ILE A 508 -11.18 4.99 20.25
C ILE A 508 -10.23 6.19 20.09
N GLY A 509 -9.42 6.17 19.03
CA GLY A 509 -8.56 7.28 18.63
C GLY A 509 -7.55 7.68 19.72
N ASP A 510 -7.76 8.86 20.29
CA ASP A 510 -6.88 9.47 21.29
C ASP A 510 -7.03 8.85 22.69
N GLU A 511 -8.01 7.97 22.88
CA GLU A 511 -8.18 7.16 24.09
C GLU A 511 -7.15 6.01 24.18
N ILE A 512 -6.38 5.74 23.12
CA ILE A 512 -5.36 4.68 23.09
C ILE A 512 -3.99 5.25 23.47
N ASP A 513 -3.53 4.94 24.69
CA ASP A 513 -2.18 5.16 25.18
C ASP A 513 -1.64 3.91 25.92
N ASP A 514 -0.37 3.94 26.33
CA ASP A 514 0.30 2.79 26.99
C ASP A 514 -0.37 2.37 28.30
N GLN A 515 -1.01 3.31 29.02
CA GLN A 515 -1.70 3.06 30.28
C GLN A 515 -3.11 2.53 30.02
N SER A 516 -3.92 3.22 29.20
CA SER A 516 -5.30 2.82 28.92
C SER A 516 -5.39 1.43 28.27
N LEU A 517 -4.47 1.12 27.35
CA LEU A 517 -4.39 -0.18 26.69
C LEU A 517 -3.88 -1.28 27.64
N SER A 518 -2.98 -0.95 28.57
CA SER A 518 -2.55 -1.87 29.63
C SER A 518 -3.67 -2.20 30.61
N ASP A 519 -4.46 -1.20 31.00
CA ASP A 519 -5.55 -1.35 31.97
C ASP A 519 -6.74 -2.11 31.37
N LEU A 520 -7.06 -1.85 30.09
CA LEU A 520 -8.03 -2.64 29.31
C LEU A 520 -7.65 -4.13 29.26
N LEU A 521 -6.38 -4.45 28.99
CA LEU A 521 -5.91 -5.84 28.96
C LEU A 521 -5.84 -6.47 30.35
N ALA A 522 -5.51 -5.69 31.39
CA ALA A 522 -5.52 -6.16 32.77
C ALA A 522 -6.93 -6.58 33.23
N LYS A 523 -7.96 -5.79 32.85
CA LYS A 523 -9.38 -6.09 33.14
C LYS A 523 -9.83 -7.44 32.58
N TYR A 524 -9.31 -7.85 31.43
CA TYR A 524 -9.63 -9.12 30.76
C TYR A 524 -8.53 -10.18 30.88
N SER A 525 -7.67 -10.10 31.89
CA SER A 525 -6.53 -11.02 32.05
C SER A 525 -6.93 -12.51 32.13
N SER A 526 -8.09 -12.81 32.70
CA SER A 526 -8.73 -14.15 32.77
C SER A 526 -9.55 -14.50 31.52
N GLY A 527 -9.21 -13.93 30.36
CA GLY A 527 -9.93 -14.09 29.10
C GLY A 527 -11.05 -13.06 28.89
N SER A 528 -11.35 -12.76 27.62
CA SER A 528 -12.42 -11.81 27.26
C SER A 528 -13.79 -12.45 27.08
N GLY A 529 -13.87 -13.78 26.95
CA GLY A 529 -15.09 -14.57 26.70
C GLY A 529 -15.76 -14.37 25.33
N LEU A 530 -15.53 -13.20 24.72
CA LEU A 530 -16.11 -12.67 23.50
C LEU A 530 -15.01 -12.48 22.45
N VAL A 531 -15.31 -12.77 21.18
CA VAL A 531 -14.37 -12.66 20.03
C VAL A 531 -14.85 -11.56 19.08
N PRO A 532 -14.33 -10.32 19.18
CA PRO A 532 -15.01 -9.14 18.63
C PRO A 532 -15.27 -9.21 17.12
N TRP A 533 -14.30 -9.70 16.33
CA TRP A 533 -14.41 -9.79 14.87
C TRP A 533 -15.20 -11.01 14.36
N MET A 534 -15.52 -11.96 15.24
CA MET A 534 -16.44 -13.05 14.91
C MET A 534 -17.89 -12.64 15.16
N GLU A 535 -18.17 -12.02 16.30
CA GLU A 535 -19.51 -11.56 16.66
C GLU A 535 -19.95 -10.35 15.83
N ALA A 536 -19.04 -9.44 15.49
CA ALA A 536 -19.30 -8.36 14.52
C ALA A 536 -19.75 -8.88 13.13
N LYS A 537 -19.58 -10.17 12.80
CA LYS A 537 -20.09 -10.73 11.53
C LYS A 537 -21.62 -10.70 11.46
N GLU A 538 -22.32 -10.85 12.57
CA GLU A 538 -23.79 -10.75 12.62
C GLU A 538 -24.27 -9.33 12.31
N TYR A 539 -23.46 -8.34 12.66
CA TYR A 539 -23.69 -6.93 12.37
C TYR A 539 -23.30 -6.53 10.94
N LEU A 540 -22.61 -7.36 10.15
CA LEU A 540 -22.19 -7.00 8.77
C LEU A 540 -23.34 -6.56 7.83
N PRO A 541 -24.55 -7.14 7.85
CA PRO A 541 -25.68 -6.64 7.07
C PRO A 541 -26.10 -5.23 7.51
N GLN A 542 -26.15 -4.99 8.82
CA GLN A 542 -26.49 -3.69 9.41
C GLN A 542 -25.36 -2.67 9.18
N ALA A 543 -24.11 -3.09 9.20
CA ALA A 543 -22.93 -2.27 8.90
C ALA A 543 -22.90 -1.88 7.43
N LYS A 544 -23.19 -2.81 6.51
CA LYS A 544 -23.42 -2.48 5.09
C LYS A 544 -24.53 -1.46 4.96
N GLN A 545 -25.66 -1.64 5.64
CA GLN A 545 -26.79 -0.70 5.60
C GLN A 545 -26.47 0.64 6.27
N SER A 546 -25.63 0.68 7.33
CA SER A 546 -25.25 1.90 8.05
C SER A 546 -24.15 2.68 7.35
N VAL A 547 -23.19 2.01 6.70
CA VAL A 547 -22.28 2.60 5.72
C VAL A 547 -23.11 3.21 4.61
N VAL A 548 -23.99 2.43 3.98
CA VAL A 548 -24.87 2.93 2.91
C VAL A 548 -25.76 4.08 3.38
N SER A 549 -26.28 4.09 4.62
CA SER A 549 -27.13 5.20 5.10
C SER A 549 -26.35 6.46 5.50
N ARG A 550 -25.16 6.32 6.10
CA ARG A 550 -24.21 7.43 6.38
C ARG A 550 -23.66 8.08 5.11
N PHE A 551 -23.58 7.33 4.02
CA PHE A 551 -23.21 7.86 2.71
C PHE A 551 -24.45 8.24 1.87
N ALA A 552 -25.65 7.73 2.17
CA ALA A 552 -26.91 8.15 1.55
C ALA A 552 -27.45 9.47 2.12
N SER A 553 -27.06 9.88 3.33
CA SER A 553 -27.22 11.28 3.77
C SER A 553 -26.39 12.27 2.94
N PHE A 554 -25.34 11.79 2.27
CA PHE A 554 -24.62 12.46 1.17
C PHE A 554 -25.04 11.94 -0.23
N GLY A 555 -26.11 11.15 -0.35
CA GLY A 555 -26.39 10.29 -1.50
C GLY A 555 -26.90 11.03 -2.75
N LEU A 556 -28.13 10.75 -3.16
CA LEU A 556 -28.77 11.42 -4.30
C LEU A 556 -28.61 12.95 -4.18
N TRP A 557 -28.93 13.50 -3.01
CA TRP A 557 -28.85 14.94 -2.73
C TRP A 557 -27.43 15.51 -2.72
N GLY A 558 -26.41 14.73 -2.36
CA GLY A 558 -25.02 15.16 -2.46
C GLY A 558 -24.53 15.18 -3.91
N VAL A 559 -24.92 14.21 -4.73
CA VAL A 559 -24.63 14.20 -6.18
C VAL A 559 -25.38 15.33 -6.89
N LEU A 560 -26.67 15.54 -6.59
CA LEU A 560 -27.47 16.66 -7.10
C LEU A 560 -26.84 18.01 -6.70
N GLY A 561 -26.50 18.17 -5.41
CA GLY A 561 -25.95 19.41 -4.86
C GLY A 561 -24.53 19.72 -5.33
N ALA A 562 -23.66 18.71 -5.44
CA ALA A 562 -22.30 18.87 -5.97
C ALA A 562 -22.32 19.20 -7.46
N GLY A 563 -23.19 18.56 -8.26
CA GLY A 563 -23.39 18.94 -9.66
C GLY A 563 -23.91 20.37 -9.80
N LEU A 564 -24.96 20.72 -9.04
CA LEU A 564 -25.53 22.08 -9.07
C LEU A 564 -24.51 23.14 -8.64
N LEU A 565 -23.65 22.86 -7.65
CA LEU A 565 -22.62 23.78 -7.17
C LEU A 565 -21.51 23.97 -8.21
N ASP A 566 -21.03 22.89 -8.82
CA ASP A 566 -19.98 22.91 -9.84
C ASP A 566 -20.45 23.59 -11.14
N GLY A 567 -21.75 23.44 -11.45
CA GLY A 567 -22.43 24.15 -12.54
C GLY A 567 -22.52 25.68 -12.39
N ILE A 568 -22.22 26.25 -11.22
CA ILE A 568 -22.11 27.71 -11.03
C ILE A 568 -20.74 28.18 -11.51
N ASN A 569 -20.43 27.94 -12.79
CA ASN A 569 -19.14 28.28 -13.35
C ASN A 569 -19.13 29.67 -14.01
N PRO A 570 -18.31 30.63 -13.55
CA PRO A 570 -18.25 31.97 -14.12
C PRO A 570 -17.73 32.00 -15.58
N CYS A 571 -17.00 30.98 -16.05
CA CYS A 571 -16.42 30.91 -17.38
C CYS A 571 -17.47 30.55 -18.45
N SER A 572 -18.12 29.38 -18.34
CA SER A 572 -19.19 28.98 -19.28
C SER A 572 -20.37 29.95 -19.24
N LEU A 573 -20.79 30.40 -18.06
CA LEU A 573 -21.84 31.42 -17.92
C LEU A 573 -21.48 32.72 -18.67
N ALA A 574 -20.24 33.20 -18.58
CA ALA A 574 -19.81 34.41 -19.27
C ALA A 574 -19.80 34.23 -20.80
N VAL A 575 -19.32 33.09 -21.30
CA VAL A 575 -19.29 32.77 -22.75
C VAL A 575 -20.72 32.64 -23.30
N LEU A 576 -21.60 31.95 -22.59
CA LEU A 576 -22.99 31.75 -23.01
C LEU A 576 -23.80 33.06 -23.00
N VAL A 577 -23.69 33.86 -21.93
CA VAL A 577 -24.33 35.18 -21.85
C VAL A 577 -23.78 36.13 -22.93
N PHE A 578 -22.48 36.06 -23.24
CA PHE A 578 -21.89 36.80 -24.36
C PHE A 578 -22.52 36.40 -25.71
N PHE A 579 -22.63 35.10 -26.00
CA PHE A 579 -23.25 34.63 -27.25
C PHE A 579 -24.70 35.09 -27.39
N ILE A 580 -25.53 34.94 -26.35
CA ILE A 580 -26.94 35.34 -26.37
C ILE A 580 -27.05 36.86 -26.58
N SER A 581 -26.30 37.65 -25.78
CA SER A 581 -26.32 39.11 -25.84
C SER A 581 -25.89 39.63 -27.21
N TYR A 582 -24.84 39.02 -27.79
CA TYR A 582 -24.32 39.41 -29.08
C TYR A 582 -25.23 39.00 -30.25
N LEU A 583 -25.76 37.78 -30.27
CA LEU A 583 -26.63 37.32 -31.35
C LEU A 583 -27.98 38.07 -31.38
N ALA A 584 -28.51 38.41 -30.21
CA ALA A 584 -29.68 39.27 -30.09
C ALA A 584 -29.39 40.71 -30.55
N PHE A 585 -28.23 41.28 -30.20
CA PHE A 585 -27.79 42.60 -30.70
C PHE A 585 -27.65 42.63 -32.23
N VAL A 586 -27.17 41.54 -32.84
CA VAL A 586 -27.09 41.37 -34.30
C VAL A 586 -28.46 41.12 -34.95
N GLY A 587 -29.54 40.97 -34.18
CA GLY A 587 -30.89 40.77 -34.68
C GLY A 587 -31.16 39.37 -35.24
N ARG A 588 -30.42 38.35 -34.77
CA ARG A 588 -30.65 36.95 -35.15
C ARG A 588 -32.02 36.45 -34.67
N LYS A 589 -32.57 35.46 -35.37
CA LYS A 589 -33.91 34.92 -35.07
C LYS A 589 -33.88 34.20 -33.72
N ARG A 590 -34.99 34.26 -32.97
CA ARG A 590 -35.11 33.61 -31.64
C ARG A 590 -34.69 32.13 -31.63
N TRP A 591 -35.04 31.36 -32.67
CA TRP A 591 -34.65 29.96 -32.79
C TRP A 591 -33.15 29.76 -33.05
N GLU A 592 -32.47 30.69 -33.73
CA GLU A 592 -31.02 30.64 -33.98
C GLU A 592 -30.26 30.83 -32.66
N ILE A 593 -30.75 31.73 -31.80
CA ILE A 593 -30.19 31.99 -30.46
C ILE A 593 -30.41 30.75 -29.56
N LEU A 594 -31.60 30.13 -29.62
CA LEU A 594 -31.90 28.88 -28.90
C LEU A 594 -31.00 27.72 -29.37
N ALA A 595 -30.83 27.54 -30.68
CA ALA A 595 -30.00 26.47 -31.23
C ALA A 595 -28.52 26.66 -30.89
N VAL A 596 -28.01 27.90 -30.88
CA VAL A 596 -26.65 28.22 -30.43
C VAL A 596 -26.45 27.91 -28.95
N GLY A 597 -27.37 28.35 -28.09
CA GLY A 597 -27.26 28.08 -26.65
C GLY A 597 -27.29 26.59 -26.33
N PHE A 598 -28.26 25.86 -26.91
CA PHE A 598 -28.36 24.42 -26.74
C PHE A 598 -27.10 23.68 -27.25
N ALA A 599 -26.53 24.07 -28.39
CA ALA A 599 -25.33 23.44 -28.92
C ALA A 599 -24.08 23.71 -28.06
N TYR A 600 -23.98 24.89 -27.42
CA TYR A 600 -22.94 25.18 -26.46
C TYR A 600 -23.06 24.29 -25.21
N THR A 601 -24.23 24.28 -24.58
CA THR A 601 -24.57 23.45 -23.40
C THR A 601 -24.40 21.94 -23.69
N LEU A 602 -24.79 21.46 -24.87
CA LEU A 602 -24.60 20.06 -25.25
C LEU A 602 -23.13 19.66 -25.41
N ALA A 603 -22.29 20.56 -25.92
CA ALA A 603 -20.85 20.32 -26.01
C ALA A 603 -20.21 20.18 -24.62
N ASP A 604 -20.67 21.00 -23.68
CA ASP A 604 -20.19 21.01 -22.29
C ASP A 604 -20.50 19.70 -21.57
N PHE A 605 -21.77 19.32 -21.58
CA PHE A 605 -22.26 18.04 -21.07
C PHE A 605 -21.49 16.84 -21.64
N ILE A 606 -21.23 16.82 -22.96
CA ILE A 606 -20.49 15.73 -23.61
C ILE A 606 -19.05 15.67 -23.11
N VAL A 607 -18.35 16.81 -23.01
CA VAL A 607 -16.96 16.83 -22.56
C VAL A 607 -16.85 16.39 -21.11
N TYR A 608 -17.65 16.96 -20.20
CA TYR A 608 -17.60 16.55 -18.80
C TYR A 608 -17.99 15.07 -18.65
N PHE A 609 -19.08 14.60 -19.27
CA PHE A 609 -19.48 13.19 -19.18
C PHE A 609 -18.38 12.23 -19.68
N LEU A 610 -17.71 12.55 -20.80
CA LEU A 610 -16.57 11.77 -21.30
C LEU A 610 -15.35 11.84 -20.38
N ILE A 611 -15.02 13.01 -19.84
CA ILE A 611 -13.99 13.17 -18.82
C ILE A 611 -14.33 12.34 -17.58
N GLY A 612 -15.59 12.27 -17.18
CA GLY A 612 -16.03 11.48 -16.03
C GLY A 612 -15.92 9.98 -16.26
N VAL A 613 -16.34 9.47 -17.42
CA VAL A 613 -16.15 8.06 -17.81
C VAL A 613 -14.66 7.71 -17.91
N GLY A 614 -13.86 8.57 -18.54
CA GLY A 614 -12.41 8.41 -18.65
C GLY A 614 -11.71 8.44 -17.30
N SER A 615 -12.03 9.41 -16.45
CA SER A 615 -11.49 9.56 -15.09
C SER A 615 -11.86 8.36 -14.22
N LEU A 616 -13.09 7.86 -14.30
CA LEU A 616 -13.53 6.65 -13.60
C LEU A 616 -12.66 5.43 -13.98
N SER A 617 -12.34 5.26 -15.27
CA SER A 617 -11.46 4.17 -15.74
C SER A 617 -9.98 4.38 -15.40
N PHE A 618 -9.52 5.64 -15.40
CA PHE A 618 -8.14 6.05 -15.14
C PHE A 618 -7.77 5.99 -13.65
N LEU A 619 -8.68 6.43 -12.77
CA LEU A 619 -8.53 6.37 -11.32
C LEU A 619 -8.42 4.93 -10.81
N MET A 620 -9.12 3.98 -11.44
CA MET A 620 -8.99 2.54 -11.14
C MET A 620 -7.64 1.94 -11.59
N SER A 621 -6.82 2.67 -12.36
CA SER A 621 -5.63 2.14 -13.03
C SER A 621 -4.30 2.71 -12.53
N LEU A 622 -4.27 3.67 -11.59
CA LEU A 622 -3.05 4.45 -11.31
C LEU A 622 -2.69 4.69 -9.84
N LYS A 623 -1.47 4.25 -9.49
CA LYS A 623 -0.75 4.59 -8.24
C LYS A 623 -0.04 5.96 -8.29
N ALA A 624 -0.26 6.78 -9.33
CA ALA A 624 0.52 8.01 -9.61
C ALA A 624 -0.15 9.36 -9.24
N LEU A 625 -1.32 9.32 -8.58
CA LEU A 625 -2.15 10.49 -8.28
C LEU A 625 -1.48 11.67 -7.53
N PRO A 626 -0.64 11.49 -6.49
CA PRO A 626 -0.27 12.61 -5.61
C PRO A 626 0.73 13.60 -6.22
N VAL A 627 1.55 13.20 -7.19
CA VAL A 627 2.54 14.10 -7.82
C VAL A 627 1.88 15.02 -8.85
N PHE A 628 1.01 14.47 -9.70
CA PHE A 628 0.32 15.23 -10.74
C PHE A 628 -0.59 16.31 -10.14
N SER A 629 -1.34 15.97 -9.08
CA SER A 629 -2.20 16.91 -8.34
C SER A 629 -1.43 18.12 -7.81
N LYS A 630 -0.23 17.93 -7.22
CA LYS A 630 0.60 19.03 -6.69
C LYS A 630 1.11 19.99 -7.77
N ILE A 631 1.55 19.47 -8.92
CA ILE A 631 1.98 20.31 -10.05
C ILE A 631 0.79 21.13 -10.56
N PHE A 632 -0.37 20.49 -10.66
CA PHE A 632 -1.59 21.12 -11.15
C PHE A 632 -2.09 22.25 -10.25
N TYR A 633 -2.09 22.05 -8.92
CA TYR A 633 -2.47 23.11 -7.97
C TYR A 633 -1.54 24.33 -8.05
N TRP A 634 -0.23 24.15 -8.21
CA TRP A 634 0.70 25.28 -8.39
C TRP A 634 0.37 26.11 -9.64
N LEU A 635 0.07 25.46 -10.77
CA LEU A 635 -0.33 26.14 -12.01
C LEU A 635 -1.65 26.92 -11.83
N ALA A 636 -2.65 26.30 -11.19
CA ALA A 636 -3.94 26.93 -10.92
C ALA A 636 -3.83 28.15 -9.98
N ILE A 637 -3.00 28.08 -8.94
CA ILE A 637 -2.73 29.20 -8.01
C ILE A 637 -2.08 30.38 -8.76
N VAL A 638 -1.06 30.12 -9.59
CA VAL A 638 -0.38 31.18 -10.36
C VAL A 638 -1.34 31.85 -11.34
N ALA A 639 -2.17 31.07 -12.05
CA ALA A 639 -3.18 31.59 -12.97
C ALA A 639 -4.26 32.42 -12.23
N GLY A 640 -4.77 31.92 -11.10
CA GLY A 640 -5.75 32.62 -10.27
C GLY A 640 -5.24 33.96 -9.74
N LEU A 641 -4.02 34.01 -9.22
CA LEU A 641 -3.38 35.25 -8.76
C LEU A 641 -3.19 36.28 -9.89
N ALA A 642 -2.81 35.83 -11.10
CA ALA A 642 -2.71 36.71 -12.26
C ALA A 642 -4.08 37.28 -12.66
N LEU A 643 -5.12 36.45 -12.72
CA LEU A 643 -6.49 36.88 -13.04
C LEU A 643 -7.06 37.83 -11.98
N ALA A 644 -6.77 37.60 -10.69
CA ALA A 644 -7.13 38.52 -9.61
C ALA A 644 -6.50 39.91 -9.80
N PHE A 645 -5.19 39.96 -10.07
CA PHE A 645 -4.45 41.21 -10.29
C PHE A 645 -5.03 42.02 -11.46
N TYR A 646 -5.27 41.39 -12.61
CA TYR A 646 -5.82 42.09 -13.77
C TYR A 646 -7.27 42.54 -13.57
N ASN A 647 -8.12 41.75 -12.88
CA ASN A 647 -9.48 42.20 -12.57
C ASN A 647 -9.50 43.36 -11.56
N LEU A 648 -8.57 43.41 -10.60
CA LEU A 648 -8.42 44.53 -9.68
C LEU A 648 -7.95 45.81 -10.41
N LYS A 649 -7.02 45.68 -11.36
CA LYS A 649 -6.57 46.78 -12.23
C LYS A 649 -7.71 47.33 -13.10
N ASP A 650 -8.55 46.44 -13.65
CA ASP A 650 -9.75 46.81 -14.39
C ASP A 650 -10.82 47.48 -13.52
N TYR A 651 -11.02 47.02 -12.28
CA TYR A 651 -11.89 47.69 -11.31
C TYR A 651 -11.47 49.15 -11.09
N LEU A 652 -10.17 49.41 -10.90
CA LEU A 652 -9.65 50.77 -10.70
C LEU A 652 -9.83 51.67 -11.92
N LYS A 653 -9.78 51.12 -13.15
CA LYS A 653 -10.07 51.84 -14.39
C LYS A 653 -11.57 52.13 -14.55
N ALA A 654 -12.42 51.10 -14.36
CA ALA A 654 -13.88 51.23 -14.44
C ALA A 654 -14.42 52.24 -13.40
N ARG A 655 -13.89 52.25 -12.18
CA ARG A 655 -14.24 53.23 -11.13
C ARG A 655 -13.88 54.68 -11.50
N LYS A 656 -12.90 54.88 -12.39
CA LYS A 656 -12.54 56.19 -12.96
C LYS A 656 -13.34 56.55 -14.22
N GLY A 657 -14.28 55.69 -14.64
CA GLY A 657 -15.05 55.86 -15.89
C GLY A 657 -14.30 55.43 -17.16
N ASP A 658 -13.07 54.92 -17.06
CA ASP A 658 -12.33 54.40 -18.21
C ASP A 658 -12.72 52.93 -18.49
N TYR A 659 -13.84 52.77 -19.19
CA TYR A 659 -14.32 51.47 -19.67
C TYR A 659 -13.57 50.98 -20.93
N SER A 660 -12.85 51.86 -21.60
CA SER A 660 -12.11 51.60 -22.85
C SER A 660 -10.72 51.04 -22.64
N GLY A 661 -10.02 51.46 -21.59
CA GLY A 661 -8.65 51.08 -21.29
C GLY A 661 -8.49 49.83 -20.44
N MET A 662 -9.57 49.10 -20.10
CA MET A 662 -9.49 47.83 -19.37
C MET A 662 -8.62 46.78 -20.11
N ASP A 663 -7.76 46.09 -19.35
CA ASP A 663 -6.81 45.12 -19.89
C ASP A 663 -7.47 43.77 -20.22
N LEU A 664 -8.44 43.30 -19.41
CA LEU A 664 -9.20 42.07 -19.70
C LEU A 664 -10.38 42.37 -20.62
N GLN A 665 -10.08 42.92 -21.79
CA GLN A 665 -11.02 43.07 -22.89
C GLN A 665 -10.39 42.68 -24.23
N LEU A 666 -11.19 42.08 -25.10
CA LEU A 666 -10.82 41.91 -26.51
C LEU A 666 -10.54 43.27 -27.17
N SER A 667 -9.40 43.37 -27.87
CA SER A 667 -9.01 44.58 -28.59
C SER A 667 -10.06 44.99 -29.63
N THR A 668 -10.18 46.28 -29.90
CA THR A 668 -11.18 46.82 -30.84
C THR A 668 -11.04 46.21 -32.24
N LYS A 669 -9.81 45.94 -32.68
CA LYS A 669 -9.51 45.24 -33.95
C LYS A 669 -9.99 43.79 -33.95
N ALA A 670 -9.85 43.07 -32.84
CA ALA A 670 -10.37 41.71 -32.70
C ALA A 670 -11.91 41.70 -32.70
N LYS A 671 -12.54 42.56 -31.90
CA LYS A 671 -14.02 42.75 -31.87
C LYS A 671 -14.56 43.01 -33.28
N GLN A 672 -13.98 43.94 -34.03
CA GLN A 672 -14.39 44.25 -35.42
C GLN A 672 -14.22 43.07 -36.38
N ARG A 673 -13.14 42.30 -36.30
CA ARG A 673 -12.95 41.08 -37.12
C ARG A 673 -13.99 40.00 -36.80
N ILE A 674 -14.21 39.74 -35.51
CA ILE A 674 -15.21 38.76 -35.03
C ILE A 674 -16.60 39.15 -35.55
N HIS A 675 -16.98 40.43 -35.42
CA HIS A 675 -18.27 40.92 -35.91
C HIS A 675 -18.44 40.73 -37.42
N LYS A 676 -17.40 41.01 -38.21
CA LYS A 676 -17.42 40.84 -39.67
C LYS A 676 -17.59 39.36 -40.07
N VAL A 677 -16.90 38.44 -39.39
CA VAL A 677 -17.00 37.00 -39.69
C VAL A 677 -18.40 36.46 -39.34
N ILE A 678 -18.93 36.78 -38.16
CA ILE A 678 -20.23 36.26 -37.70
C ILE A 678 -21.40 36.84 -38.52
N ARG A 679 -21.30 38.10 -38.98
CA ARG A 679 -22.34 38.72 -39.81
C ARG A 679 -22.26 38.29 -41.27
N ASP A 680 -21.07 38.34 -41.87
CA ASP A 680 -20.91 38.27 -43.34
C ASP A 680 -20.57 36.85 -43.85
N LYS A 681 -20.14 35.93 -42.98
CA LYS A 681 -19.68 34.57 -43.37
C LYS A 681 -20.38 33.40 -42.68
N MET A 682 -21.21 33.63 -41.66
CA MET A 682 -21.83 32.55 -40.87
C MET A 682 -23.36 32.57 -40.98
N GLY A 683 -23.92 31.55 -41.63
CA GLY A 683 -25.34 31.19 -41.55
C GLY A 683 -25.67 30.48 -40.24
N ALA A 684 -26.96 30.22 -39.98
CA ALA A 684 -27.44 29.63 -38.72
C ALA A 684 -26.68 28.37 -38.29
N TRP A 685 -26.53 27.39 -39.18
CA TRP A 685 -25.78 26.15 -38.89
C TRP A 685 -24.28 26.38 -38.62
N GLY A 686 -23.67 27.37 -39.25
CA GLY A 686 -22.29 27.77 -38.96
C GLY A 686 -22.14 28.35 -37.55
N LEU A 687 -23.14 29.10 -37.08
CA LEU A 687 -23.17 29.61 -35.70
C LEU A 687 -23.38 28.49 -34.68
N VAL A 688 -24.27 27.55 -34.96
CA VAL A 688 -24.51 26.36 -34.12
C VAL A 688 -23.24 25.51 -34.00
N GLY A 689 -22.58 25.18 -35.13
CA GLY A 689 -21.33 24.42 -35.12
C GLY A 689 -20.16 25.17 -34.47
N GLY A 690 -20.08 26.49 -34.68
CA GLY A 690 -19.10 27.35 -34.01
C GLY A 690 -19.30 27.41 -32.49
N ALA A 691 -20.55 27.49 -32.03
CA ALA A 691 -20.90 27.46 -30.61
C ALA A 691 -20.59 26.11 -29.96
N PHE A 692 -20.90 25.00 -30.63
CA PHE A 692 -20.52 23.66 -30.19
C PHE A 692 -18.99 23.53 -30.03
N GLY A 693 -18.22 23.96 -31.05
CA GLY A 693 -16.75 23.93 -31.00
C GLY A 693 -16.15 24.82 -29.91
N VAL A 694 -16.72 26.01 -29.65
CA VAL A 694 -16.32 26.87 -28.53
C VAL A 694 -16.73 26.28 -27.18
N GLY A 695 -17.86 25.57 -27.11
CA GLY A 695 -18.25 24.77 -25.95
C GLY A 695 -17.17 23.76 -25.62
N LEU A 696 -16.86 22.83 -26.54
CA LEU A 696 -15.83 21.79 -26.35
C LEU A 696 -14.50 22.35 -25.80
N ILE A 697 -14.03 23.47 -26.34
CA ILE A 697 -12.77 24.10 -25.91
C ILE A 697 -12.93 24.74 -24.52
N THR A 698 -14.04 25.44 -24.26
CA THR A 698 -14.29 26.03 -22.95
C THR A 698 -14.33 24.95 -21.88
N SER A 699 -15.06 23.85 -22.09
CA SER A 699 -15.23 22.74 -21.14
C SER A 699 -13.92 22.06 -20.74
N VAL A 700 -13.01 21.84 -21.69
CA VAL A 700 -11.68 21.26 -21.40
C VAL A 700 -10.83 22.22 -20.57
N LEU A 701 -10.90 23.52 -20.83
CA LEU A 701 -10.24 24.56 -20.02
C LEU A 701 -10.93 24.75 -18.67
N GLU A 702 -12.24 24.53 -18.62
CA GLU A 702 -13.07 24.74 -17.44
C GLU A 702 -12.87 23.65 -16.40
N PHE A 703 -12.77 22.39 -16.85
CA PHE A 703 -12.41 21.23 -16.02
C PHE A 703 -11.10 21.44 -15.23
N ALA A 704 -10.21 22.33 -15.70
CA ALA A 704 -9.03 22.72 -14.93
C ALA A 704 -9.35 23.44 -13.60
N CYS A 705 -10.49 24.12 -13.52
CA CYS A 705 -10.96 24.86 -12.35
C CYS A 705 -11.99 24.05 -11.53
N THR A 706 -12.99 23.47 -12.19
CA THR A 706 -14.12 22.68 -11.60
C THR A 706 -13.76 21.23 -11.30
N GLY A 707 -12.72 20.69 -11.95
CA GLY A 707 -12.23 19.32 -11.73
C GLY A 707 -11.97 18.97 -10.26
N GLN A 708 -11.84 19.99 -9.40
CA GLN A 708 -11.67 19.91 -7.96
C GLN A 708 -12.94 19.50 -7.18
N VAL A 709 -14.14 19.81 -7.68
CA VAL A 709 -15.42 19.29 -7.16
C VAL A 709 -15.81 18.02 -7.91
N TYR A 710 -15.55 18.00 -9.22
CA TYR A 710 -15.84 16.89 -10.12
C TYR A 710 -15.11 15.59 -9.72
N LEU A 711 -13.77 15.62 -9.63
CA LEU A 711 -12.95 14.41 -9.42
C LEU A 711 -13.18 13.74 -8.05
N PRO A 712 -13.27 14.45 -6.92
CA PRO A 712 -13.62 13.81 -5.64
C PRO A 712 -15.01 13.20 -5.65
N THR A 713 -15.98 13.85 -6.33
CA THR A 713 -17.35 13.33 -6.44
C THR A 713 -17.39 12.05 -7.29
N ILE A 714 -16.62 11.99 -8.37
CA ILE A 714 -16.49 10.76 -9.19
C ILE A 714 -15.72 9.68 -8.43
N ALA A 715 -14.66 10.00 -7.70
CA ALA A 715 -13.95 9.05 -6.86
C ALA A 715 -14.87 8.47 -5.76
N PHE A 716 -15.77 9.27 -5.19
CA PHE A 716 -16.81 8.85 -4.27
C PHE A 716 -17.84 7.92 -4.94
N VAL A 717 -18.38 8.30 -6.10
CA VAL A 717 -19.31 7.46 -6.88
C VAL A 717 -18.68 6.10 -7.23
N ALA A 718 -17.40 6.10 -7.61
CA ALA A 718 -16.62 4.89 -7.92
C ALA A 718 -16.49 3.93 -6.73
N GLN A 719 -16.29 4.46 -5.52
CA GLN A 719 -16.08 3.68 -4.29
C GLN A 719 -17.38 3.09 -3.72
N ILE A 720 -18.53 3.70 -4.01
CA ILE A 720 -19.83 3.27 -3.46
C ILE A 720 -20.56 2.28 -4.38
N SER A 721 -20.32 2.34 -5.69
CA SER A 721 -20.98 1.47 -6.67
C SER A 721 -20.33 0.08 -6.76
N SER A 722 -20.92 -0.91 -6.11
CA SER A 722 -20.58 -2.33 -6.34
C SER A 722 -20.95 -2.82 -7.76
N HIS A 723 -21.78 -2.07 -8.49
CA HIS A 723 -22.26 -2.38 -9.83
C HIS A 723 -22.00 -1.20 -10.79
N LYS A 724 -21.27 -1.46 -11.89
CA LYS A 724 -20.83 -0.42 -12.85
C LYS A 724 -21.97 0.46 -13.40
N TYR A 725 -23.16 -0.10 -13.62
CA TYR A 725 -24.31 0.65 -14.14
C TYR A 725 -24.83 1.73 -13.18
N GLN A 726 -24.73 1.52 -11.86
CA GLN A 726 -25.12 2.53 -10.87
C GLN A 726 -24.11 3.70 -10.84
N ALA A 727 -22.83 3.42 -11.03
CA ALA A 727 -21.78 4.45 -11.17
C ALA A 727 -22.10 5.41 -12.33
N TYR A 728 -22.40 4.84 -13.52
CA TYR A 728 -22.76 5.63 -14.70
C TYR A 728 -24.09 6.37 -14.52
N GLY A 729 -25.05 5.82 -13.77
CA GLY A 729 -26.30 6.50 -13.42
C GLY A 729 -26.08 7.75 -12.55
N TYR A 730 -25.26 7.66 -11.50
CA TYR A 730 -24.90 8.83 -10.70
C TYR A 730 -24.02 9.83 -11.46
N LEU A 731 -23.11 9.35 -12.31
CA LEU A 731 -22.34 10.23 -13.19
C LEU A 731 -23.27 11.00 -14.14
N LEU A 732 -24.21 10.34 -14.80
CA LEU A 732 -25.18 10.99 -15.67
C LEU A 732 -26.00 12.04 -14.91
N LEU A 733 -26.49 11.71 -13.70
CA LEU A 733 -27.24 12.64 -12.87
C LEU A 733 -26.42 13.87 -12.44
N TYR A 734 -25.15 13.67 -12.07
CA TYR A 734 -24.24 14.76 -11.75
C TYR A 734 -24.12 15.74 -12.92
N ASN A 735 -23.81 15.22 -14.12
CA ASN A 735 -23.62 16.05 -15.31
C ASN A 735 -24.92 16.76 -15.71
N LEU A 736 -26.10 16.12 -15.54
CA LEU A 736 -27.39 16.80 -15.75
C LEU A 736 -27.62 17.95 -14.76
N MET A 737 -27.10 17.88 -13.53
CA MET A 737 -27.25 18.94 -12.53
C MET A 737 -26.24 20.07 -12.70
N PHE A 738 -25.03 19.72 -13.16
CA PHE A 738 -24.02 20.67 -13.62
C PHE A 738 -24.56 21.61 -14.72
N GLU A 739 -25.36 21.09 -15.66
CA GLU A 739 -25.98 21.92 -16.71
C GLU A 739 -27.08 22.87 -16.22
N VAL A 740 -27.72 22.62 -15.07
CA VAL A 740 -28.93 23.36 -14.67
C VAL A 740 -28.70 24.86 -14.42
N PRO A 741 -27.68 25.32 -13.67
CA PRO A 741 -27.40 26.74 -13.52
C PRO A 741 -27.14 27.44 -14.87
N MET A 742 -26.48 26.75 -15.80
CA MET A 742 -26.22 27.26 -17.14
C MET A 742 -27.49 27.36 -18.00
N ILE A 743 -28.38 26.35 -17.95
CA ILE A 743 -29.70 26.39 -18.61
C ILE A 743 -30.58 27.51 -18.02
N VAL A 744 -30.55 27.71 -16.70
CA VAL A 744 -31.28 28.80 -16.03
C VAL A 744 -30.76 30.16 -16.48
N ALA A 745 -29.44 30.35 -16.50
CA ALA A 745 -28.82 31.59 -16.98
C ALA A 745 -29.10 31.84 -18.47
N PHE A 746 -29.11 30.79 -19.30
CA PHE A 746 -29.52 30.84 -20.70
C PHE A 746 -30.95 31.40 -20.85
N VAL A 747 -31.92 30.84 -20.11
CA VAL A 747 -33.33 31.28 -20.16
C VAL A 747 -33.47 32.73 -19.70
N ILE A 748 -32.81 33.11 -18.59
CA ILE A 748 -32.83 34.48 -18.07
C ILE A 748 -32.24 35.46 -19.09
N ALA A 749 -31.10 35.14 -19.71
CA ALA A 749 -30.49 36.00 -20.72
C ALA A 749 -31.35 36.08 -21.99
N PHE A 750 -31.90 34.96 -22.47
CA PHE A 750 -32.75 34.91 -23.65
C PHE A 750 -33.99 35.81 -23.54
N TRP A 751 -34.62 35.88 -22.36
CA TRP A 751 -35.73 36.81 -22.10
C TRP A 751 -35.26 38.22 -21.72
N GLY A 752 -34.18 38.37 -20.94
CA GLY A 752 -33.71 39.65 -20.42
C GLY A 752 -33.09 40.58 -21.46
N VAL A 753 -32.43 40.03 -22.48
CA VAL A 753 -31.75 40.81 -23.54
C VAL A 753 -32.72 41.60 -24.43
N SER A 754 -34.04 41.35 -24.34
CA SER A 754 -35.03 42.22 -24.98
C SER A 754 -35.18 43.61 -24.31
N SER A 755 -34.53 43.87 -23.17
CA SER A 755 -34.69 45.11 -22.40
C SER A 755 -33.46 46.03 -22.45
N LYS A 756 -33.66 47.29 -22.88
CA LYS A 756 -32.64 48.36 -22.78
C LYS A 756 -32.20 48.62 -21.33
N ARG A 757 -33.04 48.28 -20.34
CA ARG A 757 -32.77 48.42 -18.89
C ARG A 757 -31.60 47.55 -18.44
N ILE A 758 -31.52 46.30 -18.88
CA ILE A 758 -30.45 45.37 -18.47
C ILE A 758 -29.08 45.79 -19.01
N ALA A 759 -29.01 46.33 -20.23
CA ALA A 759 -27.75 46.85 -20.78
C ALA A 759 -27.19 48.04 -19.98
N GLY A 760 -28.04 48.97 -19.54
CA GLY A 760 -27.64 50.09 -18.68
C GLY A 760 -27.21 49.64 -17.27
N TRP A 761 -27.94 48.69 -16.68
CA TRP A 761 -27.57 48.08 -15.39
C TRP A 761 -26.22 47.34 -15.47
N ALA A 762 -25.98 46.59 -16.54
CA ALA A 762 -24.73 45.87 -16.75
C ALA A 762 -23.53 46.83 -16.82
N GLN A 763 -23.65 47.96 -17.54
CA GLN A 763 -22.62 49.00 -17.60
C GLN A 763 -22.36 49.66 -16.23
N ALA A 764 -23.42 50.03 -15.50
CA ALA A 764 -23.29 50.60 -14.16
C ALA A 764 -22.65 49.63 -13.15
N SER A 765 -22.80 48.32 -13.36
CA SER A 765 -22.32 47.28 -12.45
C SER A 765 -20.89 46.79 -12.75
N VAL A 766 -20.26 47.18 -13.87
CA VAL A 766 -18.95 46.65 -14.31
C VAL A 766 -17.88 46.74 -13.23
N ALA A 767 -17.78 47.87 -12.52
CA ALA A 767 -16.80 48.03 -11.44
C ALA A 767 -17.06 47.04 -10.30
N GLY A 768 -18.31 46.88 -9.86
CA GLY A 768 -18.69 45.92 -8.82
C GLY A 768 -18.38 44.47 -9.24
N VAL A 769 -18.72 44.10 -10.47
CA VAL A 769 -18.41 42.77 -11.03
C VAL A 769 -16.91 42.52 -11.04
N LYS A 770 -16.09 43.45 -11.55
CA LYS A 770 -14.62 43.32 -11.58
C LYS A 770 -14.00 43.13 -10.19
N LEU A 771 -14.49 43.86 -9.19
CA LEU A 771 -14.04 43.71 -7.81
C LEU A 771 -14.43 42.33 -7.23
N LEU A 772 -15.66 41.89 -7.43
CA LEU A 772 -16.14 40.58 -6.98
C LEU A 772 -15.37 39.42 -7.65
N THR A 773 -15.12 39.50 -8.95
CA THR A 773 -14.30 38.52 -9.69
C THR A 773 -12.85 38.49 -9.18
N ALA A 774 -12.26 39.65 -8.86
CA ALA A 774 -10.91 39.70 -8.28
C ALA A 774 -10.86 39.02 -6.89
N LEU A 775 -11.85 39.29 -6.03
CA LEU A 775 -11.97 38.66 -4.71
C LEU A 775 -12.19 37.14 -4.81
N LEU A 776 -13.03 36.68 -5.74
CA LEU A 776 -13.26 35.26 -6.01
C LEU A 776 -11.96 34.53 -6.34
N PHE A 777 -11.17 35.06 -7.28
CA PHE A 777 -9.89 34.45 -7.65
C PHE A 777 -8.86 34.46 -6.52
N LEU A 778 -8.84 35.49 -5.66
CA LEU A 778 -7.99 35.52 -4.46
C LEU A 778 -8.39 34.44 -3.44
N ILE A 779 -9.68 34.34 -3.13
CA ILE A 779 -10.22 33.35 -2.18
C ILE A 779 -9.93 31.92 -2.68
N MET A 780 -10.19 31.67 -3.96
CA MET A 780 -9.93 30.36 -4.59
C MET A 780 -8.43 30.01 -4.58
N SER A 781 -7.55 30.96 -4.91
CA SER A 781 -6.09 30.76 -4.87
C SER A 781 -5.59 30.49 -3.44
N ALA A 782 -6.14 31.18 -2.43
CA ALA A 782 -5.80 30.97 -1.03
C ALA A 782 -6.30 29.61 -0.50
N ALA A 783 -7.51 29.20 -0.88
CA ALA A 783 -8.06 27.88 -0.55
C ALA A 783 -7.21 26.75 -1.15
N LEU A 784 -6.78 26.90 -2.40
CA LEU A 784 -5.88 25.95 -3.06
C LEU A 784 -4.50 25.87 -2.37
N LEU A 785 -3.93 27.00 -1.98
CA LEU A 785 -2.67 27.03 -1.24
C LEU A 785 -2.82 26.35 0.14
N TYR A 786 -3.94 26.56 0.83
CA TYR A 786 -4.24 25.89 2.11
C TYR A 786 -4.34 24.37 1.96
N ILE A 787 -5.01 23.88 0.90
CA ILE A 787 -5.12 22.44 0.58
C ILE A 787 -3.77 21.84 0.21
N LEU A 788 -2.86 22.61 -0.41
CA LEU A 788 -1.55 22.14 -0.86
C LEU A 788 -0.52 22.00 0.27
N VAL A 789 -0.66 22.80 1.33
CA VAL A 789 0.29 22.90 2.47
C VAL A 789 -0.08 21.95 3.62
N LYS A 790 -1.28 21.36 3.60
CA LYS A 790 -1.86 20.55 4.68
C LYS A 790 -2.00 19.07 4.30
#